data_AF-A0A7C8MXB0-F1
#
_entry.id   AF-A0A7C8MXB0-F1
#
_cell.length_a   1.000
_cell.length_b   1.000
_cell.length_c   1.000
_cell.angle_alpha   90.00
_cell.angle_beta   90.00
_cell.angle_gamma   90.00
#
_symmetry.space_group_name_H-M   'P 1'
#
loop_
_entity.id
_entity.type
_entity.pdbx_description
1 polymer ?
#
loop_
_entity_poly.entity_id
_entity_poly.type
_entity_poly.pdbx_seq_one_letter_code
_entity_poly.pdbx_strand_id
1 'polypeptide(L)'
;MQALGVLGPSKAATDILIKIVTTIRDAKRLKAECAEIEVFANICLQTLQKHQAITLDDRVSHDFWTFLIKLLKLVVECRDSNMLQRVWETVWRQRLASLKQQFVTWLAILSAGTTLAARADLLRLIETTSDGSRSEEHLHAIVSKLQILDDIKRNQENTGAGDLVVDFEESDERLRVFLSESEDILQGTLRGPDGSLVSVTCDPVQEQLMTFGEKGPRHVLIYSRLSENTRVHPFYGIARRNGKRWTVFRDMTSCDTLNTAILRKKLLPQSLPERLAVAREIALTVDYLHTVDILIKRLSDQHILLQEEHGRLIPYITNMESARLFKETSTGRGAYDVRYEALELSQAGGSRHNIYTDVWSLGILIWQCIASVVPFGFDHEVTKEPERNQVLQSIREGIMPWDRGELIFPDQPKIVNQAISLCRACCASVAKSRPSAAEIVYKLSDLITSANMSIDPDQSLGEDLQKRVRTAIQAACRKEGGNKFSINPDDTELLHALAGNGDITAAYLLGASIWLEAARPMKTQSQGDMSLLLVAGVDRQIESRCRTSILYLERALQGGEKKASQCLAQAHSQLAKLYTQLTDQNKVVGHLQLDFTFTILSSISSKEERPDMARLNQLVIAGIASAGLGRAAPLAKQSDCGAVQQWVKQSSQSIKWGPCSDQFPDTLTCATYQVPLDWGHIHSYQNETVELGMVRLEAEDKANRIGYLFINPGGPGGQASRALVSVADRLDPEIRAKFDVIGLDPRGVGISTPVRCDPSVFNKRVKFMPKTEEEYEALVQYNEDLGASCLKNTGPLLNFVDTISAVKDHEAVRLALGEKASYLGLSYGTQLFSQYAALFPDSFRAIVLDGNLQRSQSESSNLLIETTAYEATLKQFFEWCVSADECALKGEDAAAIFESVRDKASAAPIPAPGCDDVVCRSDVTVEDVIFTTQGFLTSQRNWPALGQALLEADNGNATVISEFNQIAIGDAYEDSYLYAGTAIGCQDWSHASKSLADVVEKENLGAVFSPLTLGACQSYKLQTQCIGWPAPLSNPPAPIVYKGKPELLMVNSLYDPSTSYTWALGLQSEIKNAVLLTRNGSGHTSYLLGGETTSLTNNYLLHLELPKPGTITQS
;
A
#
# COMPACT_ATOMS: atom_id res chain seq x y z
N MET A 1 22.28 27.84 -2.44
CA MET A 1 22.67 28.28 -1.09
C MET A 1 23.65 29.46 -1.08
N GLN A 2 24.73 29.49 -1.89
CA GLN A 2 25.71 30.60 -1.86
C GLN A 2 25.19 31.98 -2.33
N ALA A 3 24.13 32.06 -3.13
CA ALA A 3 23.56 33.35 -3.56
C ALA A 3 22.58 34.00 -2.55
N LEU A 4 22.25 33.33 -1.44
CA LEU A 4 21.11 33.68 -0.59
C LEU A 4 21.48 34.30 0.76
N GLY A 5 22.77 34.56 1.02
CA GLY A 5 23.24 35.23 2.24
C GLY A 5 22.84 36.71 2.40
N VAL A 6 21.93 37.24 1.56
CA VAL A 6 21.56 38.67 1.53
C VAL A 6 20.04 38.92 1.67
N LEU A 7 19.19 37.88 1.64
CA LEU A 7 17.73 38.06 1.69
C LEU A 7 17.13 37.20 2.81
N GLY A 8 16.56 37.83 3.84
CA GLY A 8 16.04 37.14 5.04
C GLY A 8 14.96 36.07 4.77
N PRO A 9 14.71 35.16 5.74
CA PRO A 9 13.93 33.93 5.57
C PRO A 9 12.49 34.10 5.07
N SER A 10 11.88 35.28 5.22
CA SER A 10 10.54 35.58 4.70
C SER A 10 10.49 35.76 3.17
N LYS A 11 11.56 36.26 2.54
CA LYS A 11 11.54 36.63 1.11
C LYS A 11 11.63 35.42 0.19
N ALA A 12 12.54 34.49 0.45
CA ALA A 12 12.66 33.34 -0.43
C ALA A 12 11.50 32.31 -0.22
N ALA A 13 10.82 32.32 0.93
CA ALA A 13 9.63 31.50 1.17
C ALA A 13 8.44 32.03 0.34
N THR A 14 8.38 33.36 0.23
CA THR A 14 7.47 34.09 -0.68
C THR A 14 7.76 33.71 -2.14
N ASP A 15 9.03 33.68 -2.56
CA ASP A 15 9.40 33.33 -3.93
C ASP A 15 9.05 31.87 -4.29
N ILE A 16 9.24 30.94 -3.36
CA ILE A 16 8.84 29.52 -3.54
C ILE A 16 7.32 29.39 -3.65
N LEU A 17 6.55 30.07 -2.80
CA LEU A 17 5.09 30.01 -2.86
C LEU A 17 4.52 30.63 -4.15
N ILE A 18 5.12 31.72 -4.65
CA ILE A 18 4.79 32.27 -5.99
C ILE A 18 5.06 31.21 -7.07
N LYS A 19 6.19 30.51 -6.97
CA LYS A 19 6.55 29.46 -7.92
C LYS A 19 5.58 28.27 -7.86
N ILE A 20 5.12 27.89 -6.66
CA ILE A 20 4.10 26.86 -6.47
C ILE A 20 2.80 27.25 -7.16
N VAL A 21 2.27 28.43 -6.85
CA VAL A 21 1.00 28.93 -7.41
C VAL A 21 1.05 29.03 -8.93
N THR A 22 2.13 29.58 -9.49
CA THR A 22 2.31 29.69 -10.95
C THR A 22 2.43 28.31 -11.62
N THR A 23 3.07 27.35 -10.96
CA THR A 23 3.21 25.99 -11.49
C THR A 23 1.88 25.23 -11.47
N ILE A 24 1.04 25.42 -10.45
CA ILE A 24 -0.31 24.83 -10.39
C ILE A 24 -1.20 25.35 -11.51
N ARG A 25 -1.14 26.64 -11.79
CA ARG A 25 -1.96 27.26 -12.86
C ARG A 25 -1.64 26.72 -14.25
N ASP A 26 -0.38 26.34 -14.46
CA ASP A 26 0.07 25.72 -15.70
C ASP A 26 -0.20 24.20 -15.75
N ALA A 27 -0.77 23.60 -14.69
CA ALA A 27 -0.94 22.16 -14.60
C ALA A 27 -2.05 21.63 -15.51
N LYS A 28 -1.71 20.61 -16.29
CA LYS A 28 -2.62 20.01 -17.29
C LYS A 28 -3.43 18.83 -16.73
N ARG A 29 -3.07 18.30 -15.55
CA ARG A 29 -3.67 17.12 -14.88
C ARG A 29 -3.99 17.43 -13.40
N LEU A 30 -4.82 16.61 -12.74
CA LEU A 30 -5.22 16.74 -11.32
C LEU A 30 -5.68 18.16 -10.91
N LYS A 31 -6.41 18.85 -11.80
CA LYS A 31 -6.75 20.27 -11.61
C LYS A 31 -7.53 20.56 -10.34
N ALA A 32 -8.40 19.65 -9.91
CA ALA A 32 -9.19 19.82 -8.70
C ALA A 32 -8.28 19.77 -7.46
N GLU A 33 -7.42 18.77 -7.38
CA GLU A 33 -6.53 18.57 -6.25
C GLU A 33 -5.36 19.57 -6.21
N CYS A 34 -4.89 20.02 -7.37
CA CYS A 34 -3.87 21.08 -7.46
C CYS A 34 -4.49 22.45 -7.15
N ALA A 35 -5.75 22.73 -7.53
CA ALA A 35 -6.48 23.93 -7.09
C ALA A 35 -6.62 24.02 -5.55
N GLU A 36 -6.83 22.90 -4.87
CA GLU A 36 -6.88 22.87 -3.40
C GLU A 36 -5.55 23.30 -2.76
N ILE A 37 -4.42 22.86 -3.31
CA ILE A 37 -3.08 23.29 -2.87
C ILE A 37 -2.83 24.77 -3.22
N GLU A 38 -3.32 25.24 -4.37
CA GLU A 38 -3.17 26.64 -4.79
C GLU A 38 -3.78 27.60 -3.78
N VAL A 39 -4.93 27.23 -3.21
CA VAL A 39 -5.60 28.00 -2.17
C VAL A 39 -4.70 28.14 -0.94
N PHE A 40 -4.18 27.03 -0.39
CA PHE A 40 -3.31 27.08 0.79
C PHE A 40 -1.98 27.81 0.52
N ALA A 41 -1.39 27.61 -0.66
CA ALA A 41 -0.15 28.28 -1.06
C ALA A 41 -0.34 29.80 -1.18
N ASN A 42 -1.44 30.26 -1.78
CA ASN A 42 -1.77 31.68 -1.87
C ASN A 42 -2.01 32.31 -0.49
N ILE A 43 -2.65 31.58 0.44
CA ILE A 43 -2.90 32.07 1.80
C ILE A 43 -1.57 32.21 2.57
N CYS A 44 -0.69 31.20 2.50
CA CYS A 44 0.66 31.28 3.08
C CYS A 44 1.45 32.46 2.48
N LEU A 45 1.38 32.64 1.16
CA LEU A 45 2.09 33.68 0.43
C LEU A 45 1.67 35.07 0.90
N GLN A 46 0.37 35.32 1.01
CA GLN A 46 -0.16 36.59 1.46
C GLN A 46 0.17 36.86 2.94
N THR A 47 0.17 35.81 3.78
CA THR A 47 0.57 35.91 5.19
C THR A 47 2.02 36.39 5.32
N LEU A 48 2.93 35.79 4.55
CA LEU A 48 4.35 36.16 4.57
C LEU A 48 4.61 37.55 3.98
N GLN A 49 3.91 37.92 2.90
CA GLN A 49 4.04 39.24 2.27
C GLN A 49 3.53 40.37 3.17
N LYS A 50 2.47 40.14 3.95
CA LYS A 50 1.87 41.11 4.86
C LYS A 50 2.67 41.28 6.16
N HIS A 51 3.48 40.28 6.53
CA HIS A 51 4.25 40.26 7.76
C HIS A 51 5.74 40.01 7.49
N GLN A 52 6.43 41.02 6.94
CA GLN A 52 7.88 41.00 6.65
C GLN A 52 8.78 40.81 7.89
N ALA A 53 8.23 40.76 9.10
CA ALA A 53 8.94 40.63 10.37
C ALA A 53 8.58 39.37 11.17
N ILE A 54 8.00 38.34 10.55
CA ILE A 54 7.83 37.03 11.23
C ILE A 54 9.23 36.45 11.46
N THR A 55 9.66 36.45 12.72
CA THR A 55 10.92 35.85 13.14
C THR A 55 10.61 34.46 13.67
N LEU A 56 10.74 33.45 12.81
CA LEU A 56 10.70 32.05 13.24
C LEU A 56 12.07 31.71 13.83
N ASP A 57 12.13 30.86 14.87
CA ASP A 57 13.42 30.32 15.30
C ASP A 57 14.04 29.48 14.17
N ASP A 58 15.36 29.26 14.21
CA ASP A 58 16.11 28.62 13.12
C ASP A 58 15.61 27.21 12.78
N ARG A 59 15.12 26.46 13.77
CA ARG A 59 14.60 25.10 13.59
C ARG A 59 13.23 25.13 12.94
N VAL A 60 12.34 26.01 13.40
CA VAL A 60 10.99 26.19 12.83
C VAL A 60 11.06 26.79 11.42
N SER A 61 12.02 27.69 11.18
CA SER A 61 12.36 28.18 9.84
C SER A 61 12.74 27.02 8.92
N HIS A 62 13.71 26.19 9.33
CA HIS A 62 14.22 25.07 8.54
C HIS A 62 13.13 24.04 8.19
N ASP A 63 12.26 23.72 9.15
CA ASP A 63 11.14 22.80 8.96
C ASP A 63 10.09 23.38 7.99
N PHE A 64 9.81 24.69 8.07
CA PHE A 64 8.90 25.37 7.15
C PHE A 64 9.44 25.41 5.72
N TRP A 65 10.74 25.66 5.59
CA TRP A 65 11.45 25.61 4.31
C TRP A 65 11.40 24.25 3.67
N THR A 66 11.68 23.21 4.45
CA THR A 66 11.65 21.83 4.01
C THR A 66 10.25 21.45 3.50
N PHE A 67 9.21 21.93 4.18
CA PHE A 67 7.82 21.75 3.74
C PHE A 67 7.53 22.44 2.39
N LEU A 68 7.88 23.72 2.23
CA LEU A 68 7.63 24.46 0.98
C LEU A 68 8.37 23.86 -0.22
N ILE A 69 9.59 23.37 -0.02
CA ILE A 69 10.37 22.70 -1.07
C ILE A 69 9.74 21.36 -1.47
N LYS A 70 9.34 20.55 -0.49
CA LYS A 70 8.62 19.28 -0.75
C LYS A 70 7.33 19.50 -1.52
N LEU A 71 6.61 20.55 -1.19
CA LEU A 71 5.37 20.92 -1.85
C LEU A 71 5.60 21.43 -3.29
N LEU A 72 6.60 22.27 -3.51
CA LEU A 72 6.93 22.74 -4.86
C LEU A 72 7.32 21.59 -5.78
N LYS A 73 8.14 20.64 -5.30
CA LYS A 73 8.49 19.42 -6.06
C LYS A 73 7.23 18.65 -6.49
N LEU A 74 6.33 18.43 -5.54
CA LEU A 74 5.07 17.73 -5.79
C LEU A 74 4.16 18.45 -6.80
N VAL A 75 4.08 19.79 -6.74
CA VAL A 75 3.26 20.60 -7.64
C VAL A 75 3.84 20.67 -9.06
N VAL A 76 5.17 20.67 -9.20
CA VAL A 76 5.84 20.55 -10.50
C VAL A 76 5.54 19.20 -11.15
N GLU A 77 5.51 18.12 -10.36
CA GLU A 77 5.12 16.78 -10.84
C GLU A 77 3.64 16.73 -11.31
N CYS A 78 2.74 17.52 -10.71
CA CYS A 78 1.33 17.68 -11.18
C CYS A 78 1.24 18.34 -12.57
N ARG A 79 2.18 19.23 -12.89
CA ARG A 79 2.19 19.98 -14.16
C ARG A 79 2.65 19.14 -15.35
N ASP A 80 3.68 18.32 -15.15
CA ASP A 80 4.49 17.73 -16.24
C ASP A 80 4.36 16.19 -16.37
N SER A 81 3.57 15.51 -15.52
CA SER A 81 3.50 14.03 -15.51
C SER A 81 2.73 13.42 -16.68
N ASN A 82 3.31 12.38 -17.30
CA ASN A 82 2.74 11.59 -18.40
C ASN A 82 2.19 10.20 -18.00
N MET A 83 2.20 9.86 -16.71
CA MET A 83 1.82 8.55 -16.13
C MET A 83 0.35 8.08 -16.28
N LEU A 84 0.13 6.78 -16.11
CA LEU A 84 -1.18 6.12 -15.96
C LEU A 84 -2.01 6.69 -14.78
N GLN A 85 -3.18 7.26 -15.13
CA GLN A 85 -4.02 8.13 -14.30
C GLN A 85 -4.43 7.59 -12.91
N ARG A 86 -4.61 6.27 -12.75
CA ARG A 86 -5.18 5.69 -11.51
C ARG A 86 -4.18 5.58 -10.35
N VAL A 87 -2.91 5.29 -10.63
CA VAL A 87 -1.88 5.20 -9.58
C VAL A 87 -1.59 6.58 -9.02
N TRP A 88 -1.55 7.58 -9.90
CA TRP A 88 -1.30 8.96 -9.52
C TRP A 88 -2.43 9.57 -8.67
N GLU A 89 -3.70 9.29 -9.00
CA GLU A 89 -4.84 9.76 -8.20
C GLU A 89 -4.85 9.17 -6.78
N THR A 90 -4.47 7.90 -6.59
CA THR A 90 -4.41 7.28 -5.25
C THR A 90 -3.27 7.86 -4.40
N VAL A 91 -2.09 8.02 -4.99
CA VAL A 91 -0.91 8.61 -4.31
C VAL A 91 -1.14 10.07 -3.99
N TRP A 92 -1.71 10.82 -4.94
CA TRP A 92 -2.02 12.22 -4.75
C TRP A 92 -3.07 12.42 -3.65
N ARG A 93 -4.14 11.61 -3.61
CA ARG A 93 -5.16 11.69 -2.56
C ARG A 93 -4.61 11.37 -1.16
N GLN A 94 -3.71 10.38 -1.04
CA GLN A 94 -3.05 10.08 0.24
C GLN A 94 -2.10 11.19 0.70
N ARG A 95 -1.30 11.74 -0.21
CA ARG A 95 -0.37 12.84 0.10
C ARG A 95 -1.09 14.16 0.36
N LEU A 96 -2.13 14.47 -0.40
CA LEU A 96 -2.93 15.69 -0.27
C LEU A 96 -3.55 15.83 1.13
N ALA A 97 -4.03 14.74 1.73
CA ALA A 97 -4.53 14.76 3.10
C ALA A 97 -3.44 15.17 4.12
N SER A 98 -2.25 14.58 4.01
CA SER A 98 -1.10 14.92 4.87
C SER A 98 -0.60 16.34 4.62
N LEU A 99 -0.56 16.79 3.36
CA LEU A 99 -0.09 18.12 2.99
C LEU A 99 -1.05 19.22 3.39
N LYS A 100 -2.37 18.97 3.30
CA LYS A 100 -3.39 19.87 3.87
C LYS A 100 -3.20 20.02 5.37
N GLN A 101 -2.96 18.92 6.08
CA GLN A 101 -2.71 18.95 7.52
C GLN A 101 -1.43 19.75 7.84
N GLN A 102 -0.34 19.53 7.10
CA GLN A 102 0.90 20.29 7.25
C GLN A 102 0.73 21.77 6.88
N PHE A 103 -0.04 22.11 5.84
CA PHE A 103 -0.39 23.49 5.51
C PHE A 103 -1.15 24.18 6.62
N VAL A 104 -2.13 23.51 7.22
CA VAL A 104 -2.90 24.03 8.35
C VAL A 104 -1.98 24.23 9.56
N THR A 105 -1.05 23.30 9.82
CA THR A 105 -0.03 23.44 10.87
C THR A 105 0.89 24.64 10.59
N TRP A 106 1.39 24.80 9.37
CA TRP A 106 2.28 25.91 9.01
C TRP A 106 1.57 27.25 8.99
N LEU A 107 0.33 27.31 8.49
CA LEU A 107 -0.51 28.51 8.59
C LEU A 107 -0.76 28.88 10.05
N ALA A 108 -1.00 27.91 10.93
CA ALA A 108 -1.15 28.14 12.36
C ALA A 108 0.16 28.65 12.99
N ILE A 109 1.32 28.11 12.60
CA ILE A 109 2.65 28.54 13.09
C ILE A 109 2.99 29.95 12.60
N LEU A 110 2.82 30.23 11.30
CA LEU A 110 3.04 31.55 10.72
C LEU A 110 2.07 32.60 11.31
N SER A 111 0.83 32.19 11.56
CA SER A 111 -0.17 33.06 12.18
C SER A 111 0.05 33.26 13.68
N ALA A 112 0.71 32.32 14.38
CA ALA A 112 1.06 32.45 15.80
C ALA A 112 2.11 33.55 16.07
N GLY A 113 2.79 34.05 15.02
CA GLY A 113 3.64 35.23 15.07
C GLY A 113 2.96 36.56 14.66
N THR A 114 1.64 36.58 14.43
CA THR A 114 0.90 37.76 13.93
C THR A 114 -0.13 38.26 14.92
N THR A 115 -0.45 39.56 14.88
CA THR A 115 -1.48 40.17 15.73
C THR A 115 -2.88 39.66 15.35
N LEU A 116 -3.83 39.66 16.30
CA LEU A 116 -5.22 39.15 16.10
C LEU A 116 -5.91 39.69 14.83
N ALA A 117 -5.57 40.90 14.40
CA ALA A 117 -6.09 41.55 13.20
C ALA A 117 -5.63 40.86 11.90
N ALA A 118 -4.39 40.38 11.84
CA ALA A 118 -3.84 39.66 10.69
C ALA A 118 -4.58 38.35 10.41
N ARG A 119 -4.98 37.66 11.48
CA ARG A 119 -5.67 36.38 11.45
C ARG A 119 -7.15 36.52 11.08
N ALA A 120 -7.78 37.61 11.48
CA ALA A 120 -9.14 37.98 11.04
C ALA A 120 -9.19 38.35 9.55
N ASP A 121 -8.15 39.01 9.04
CA ASP A 121 -8.04 39.30 7.61
C ASP A 121 -7.77 38.03 6.78
N LEU A 122 -7.10 37.03 7.35
CA LEU A 122 -6.90 35.71 6.74
C LEU A 122 -8.23 34.95 6.57
N LEU A 123 -9.08 34.98 7.61
CA LEU A 123 -10.41 34.37 7.61
C LEU A 123 -11.35 35.05 6.60
N ARG A 124 -11.32 36.39 6.51
CA ARG A 124 -12.06 37.14 5.47
C ARG A 124 -11.58 36.80 4.07
N LEU A 125 -10.27 36.61 3.88
CA LEU A 125 -9.73 36.32 2.56
C LEU A 125 -10.17 34.93 2.07
N ILE A 126 -10.23 33.95 2.99
CA ILE A 126 -10.76 32.60 2.75
C ILE A 126 -12.25 32.64 2.37
N GLU A 127 -13.06 33.44 3.06
CA GLU A 127 -14.49 33.68 2.75
C GLU A 127 -14.69 34.40 1.41
N THR A 128 -13.75 35.25 0.96
CA THR A 128 -13.87 35.96 -0.32
C THR A 128 -13.42 35.16 -1.54
N THR A 129 -12.70 34.05 -1.37
CA THR A 129 -12.19 33.21 -2.47
C THR A 129 -13.14 32.06 -2.86
N SER A 130 -14.27 31.89 -2.18
CA SER A 130 -15.21 30.77 -2.38
C SER A 130 -16.30 31.05 -3.41
N ASP A 131 -15.93 31.28 -4.67
CA ASP A 131 -16.87 31.24 -5.79
C ASP A 131 -16.73 29.88 -6.53
N GLY A 132 -17.35 28.83 -5.97
CA GLY A 132 -17.32 27.47 -6.52
C GLY A 132 -17.81 26.39 -5.54
N SER A 133 -19.03 25.90 -5.75
CA SER A 133 -19.85 25.11 -4.80
C SER A 133 -19.48 23.62 -4.60
N ARG A 134 -18.21 23.32 -4.31
CA ARG A 134 -17.83 22.03 -3.68
C ARG A 134 -16.68 22.14 -2.68
N SER A 135 -16.12 23.34 -2.50
CA SER A 135 -15.04 23.62 -1.55
C SER A 135 -15.55 24.10 -0.17
N GLU A 136 -16.84 24.42 -0.03
CA GLU A 136 -17.41 25.00 1.20
C GLU A 136 -17.34 24.07 2.43
N GLU A 137 -17.77 22.79 2.35
CA GLU A 137 -17.79 21.91 3.54
C GLU A 137 -16.38 21.63 4.11
N HIS A 138 -15.39 21.41 3.25
CA HIS A 138 -14.01 21.15 3.69
C HIS A 138 -13.31 22.41 4.22
N LEU A 139 -13.53 23.58 3.59
CA LEU A 139 -12.98 24.84 4.08
C LEU A 139 -13.67 25.28 5.38
N HIS A 140 -14.99 25.10 5.50
CA HIS A 140 -15.73 25.40 6.72
C HIS A 140 -15.28 24.50 7.87
N ALA A 141 -15.04 23.21 7.62
CA ALA A 141 -14.47 22.29 8.61
C ALA A 141 -13.04 22.67 9.05
N ILE A 142 -12.21 23.18 8.13
CA ILE A 142 -10.84 23.64 8.44
C ILE A 142 -10.85 24.95 9.23
N VAL A 143 -11.72 25.89 8.85
CA VAL A 143 -11.93 27.17 9.57
C VAL A 143 -12.47 26.90 10.98
N SER A 144 -13.46 26.01 11.12
CA SER A 144 -13.98 25.58 12.41
C SER A 144 -12.92 24.89 13.28
N LYS A 145 -12.07 24.03 12.71
CA LYS A 145 -10.96 23.36 13.43
C LYS A 145 -9.92 24.37 13.95
N LEU A 146 -9.58 25.38 13.16
CA LEU A 146 -8.63 26.43 13.55
C LEU A 146 -9.20 27.37 14.63
N GLN A 147 -10.49 27.71 14.56
CA GLN A 147 -11.16 28.55 15.55
C GLN A 147 -11.32 27.86 16.92
N ILE A 148 -11.67 26.56 16.94
CA ILE A 148 -11.79 25.78 18.19
C ILE A 148 -10.44 25.74 18.93
N LEU A 149 -9.34 25.49 18.21
CA LEU A 149 -8.00 25.42 18.80
C LEU A 149 -7.51 26.79 19.30
N ASP A 150 -7.83 27.87 18.59
CA ASP A 150 -7.48 29.23 19.00
C ASP A 150 -8.19 29.68 20.27
N ASP A 151 -9.48 29.41 20.38
CA ASP A 151 -10.26 29.82 21.55
C ASP A 151 -9.96 28.95 22.78
N ILE A 152 -9.58 27.67 22.57
CA ILE A 152 -9.00 26.82 23.63
C ILE A 152 -7.70 27.44 24.17
N LYS A 153 -6.85 27.97 23.28
CA LYS A 153 -5.57 28.59 23.64
C LYS A 153 -5.76 29.97 24.30
N ARG A 154 -6.66 30.81 23.76
CA ARG A 154 -7.00 32.14 24.28
C ARG A 154 -7.58 32.09 25.71
N ASN A 155 -8.38 31.06 26.02
CA ASN A 155 -8.95 30.85 27.36
C ASN A 155 -7.98 30.19 28.35
N GLN A 156 -6.93 29.51 27.89
CA GLN A 156 -5.85 29.05 28.78
C GLN A 156 -4.98 30.22 29.28
N GLU A 157 -4.84 31.27 28.46
CA GLU A 157 -3.95 32.41 28.72
C GLU A 157 -4.63 33.55 29.52
N ASN A 158 -5.97 33.69 29.50
CA ASN A 158 -6.69 34.73 30.24
C ASN A 158 -7.30 34.22 31.58
N THR A 159 -6.69 34.61 32.71
CA THR A 159 -7.28 34.48 34.06
C THR A 159 -8.22 35.63 34.45
N GLY A 160 -8.44 36.60 33.56
CA GLY A 160 -9.37 37.70 33.75
C GLY A 160 -10.60 37.51 32.88
N ALA A 161 -11.78 37.55 33.51
CA ALA A 161 -13.08 37.51 32.85
C ALA A 161 -13.14 38.42 31.61
N GLY A 162 -13.58 37.87 30.49
CA GLY A 162 -13.79 38.57 29.24
C GLY A 162 -14.76 37.79 28.34
N ASP A 163 -16.05 38.06 28.55
CA ASP A 163 -17.25 37.80 27.74
C ASP A 163 -17.13 36.91 26.50
N LEU A 164 -17.59 35.66 26.64
CA LEU A 164 -18.18 34.87 25.55
C LEU A 164 -19.60 34.49 25.98
N VAL A 165 -20.56 35.32 25.56
CA VAL A 165 -21.98 35.16 25.89
C VAL A 165 -22.59 34.11 24.95
N VAL A 166 -22.41 32.83 25.31
CA VAL A 166 -23.35 31.76 24.93
C VAL A 166 -24.50 31.70 25.95
N ASP A 167 -24.60 32.73 26.79
CA ASP A 167 -25.57 32.87 27.86
C ASP A 167 -26.85 33.56 27.33
N PHE A 168 -27.98 32.86 27.32
CA PHE A 168 -29.29 33.47 27.13
C PHE A 168 -29.75 34.04 28.48
N GLU A 169 -29.62 35.35 28.64
CA GLU A 169 -30.10 36.04 29.84
C GLU A 169 -31.64 35.95 29.95
N GLU A 170 -32.17 36.20 31.14
CA GLU A 170 -33.60 36.06 31.43
C GLU A 170 -34.50 37.00 30.59
N SER A 171 -33.93 38.01 29.94
CA SER A 171 -34.62 38.90 29.00
C SER A 171 -34.33 38.62 27.52
N ASP A 172 -33.60 37.55 27.17
CA ASP A 172 -33.25 37.28 25.77
C ASP A 172 -34.46 36.86 24.95
N GLU A 173 -34.86 37.70 23.99
CA GLU A 173 -36.05 37.49 23.15
C GLU A 173 -35.89 36.36 22.12
N ARG A 174 -34.64 35.91 21.87
CA ARG A 174 -34.34 34.82 20.94
C ARG A 174 -34.73 33.47 21.53
N LEU A 175 -34.66 33.32 22.85
CA LEU A 175 -34.99 32.09 23.55
C LEU A 175 -36.27 32.25 24.35
N ARG A 176 -37.35 31.65 23.87
CA ARG A 176 -38.63 31.59 24.59
C ARG A 176 -38.83 30.20 25.15
N VAL A 177 -38.72 30.08 26.48
CA VAL A 177 -38.90 28.82 27.19
C VAL A 177 -40.03 28.92 28.20
N PHE A 178 -40.75 27.82 28.38
CA PHE A 178 -41.81 27.64 29.36
C PHE A 178 -41.53 26.36 30.16
N LEU A 179 -42.07 26.30 31.39
CA LEU A 179 -42.02 25.09 32.19
C LEU A 179 -42.81 24.00 31.47
N SER A 180 -42.18 22.86 31.20
CA SER A 180 -42.91 21.69 30.71
C SER A 180 -43.73 21.07 31.85
N GLU A 181 -44.65 20.16 31.51
CA GLU A 181 -45.51 19.47 32.49
C GLU A 181 -44.70 18.65 33.53
N SER A 182 -43.41 18.37 33.29
CA SER A 182 -42.57 17.56 34.17
C SER A 182 -41.79 18.33 35.25
N GLU A 183 -42.01 19.66 35.39
CA GLU A 183 -41.34 20.62 36.32
C GLU A 183 -39.79 20.69 36.30
N ASP A 184 -39.10 19.70 35.74
CA ASP A 184 -37.62 19.55 35.78
C ASP A 184 -36.90 19.88 34.46
N ILE A 185 -37.65 20.06 33.36
CA ILE A 185 -37.11 20.40 32.03
C ILE A 185 -37.88 21.60 31.48
N LEU A 186 -37.17 22.59 30.95
CA LEU A 186 -37.78 23.71 30.23
C LEU A 186 -37.86 23.39 28.74
N GLN A 187 -39.00 23.63 28.12
CA GLN A 187 -39.18 23.51 26.66
C GLN A 187 -39.39 24.87 26.03
N GLY A 188 -38.98 25.03 24.78
CA GLY A 188 -39.08 26.32 24.15
C GLY A 188 -38.75 26.36 22.67
N THR A 189 -38.65 27.58 22.18
CA THR A 189 -38.21 27.89 20.82
C THR A 189 -37.03 28.84 20.87
N LEU A 190 -36.00 28.51 20.10
CA LEU A 190 -34.86 29.37 19.85
C LEU A 190 -34.97 29.94 18.43
N ARG A 191 -34.86 31.26 18.31
CA ARG A 191 -34.80 31.94 17.03
C ARG A 191 -33.35 31.99 16.55
N GLY A 192 -33.07 31.34 15.42
CA GLY A 192 -31.77 31.35 14.75
C GLY A 192 -31.45 32.70 14.10
N PRO A 193 -30.18 32.92 13.69
CA PRO A 193 -29.73 34.17 13.05
C PRO A 193 -30.44 34.48 11.73
N ASP A 194 -30.91 33.45 11.03
CA ASP A 194 -31.70 33.52 9.80
C ASP A 194 -33.21 33.74 10.05
N GLY A 195 -33.62 33.84 11.32
CA GLY A 195 -35.01 34.00 11.74
C GLY A 195 -35.79 32.69 11.85
N SER A 196 -35.18 31.53 11.55
CA SER A 196 -35.78 30.21 11.73
C SER A 196 -36.07 29.94 13.21
N LEU A 197 -37.14 29.18 13.48
CA LEU A 197 -37.48 28.75 14.84
C LEU A 197 -37.10 27.29 15.01
N VAL A 198 -36.28 27.01 16.01
CA VAL A 198 -35.85 25.67 16.39
C VAL A 198 -36.44 25.31 17.74
N SER A 199 -37.08 24.15 17.84
CA SER A 199 -37.52 23.63 19.14
C SER A 199 -36.31 23.28 19.99
N VAL A 200 -36.32 23.71 21.25
CA VAL A 200 -35.23 23.49 22.20
C VAL A 200 -35.72 22.95 23.53
N THR A 201 -34.89 22.14 24.15
CA THR A 201 -35.04 21.71 25.54
C THR A 201 -33.92 22.29 26.38
N CYS A 202 -34.21 22.62 27.62
CA CYS A 202 -33.21 23.09 28.56
C CYS A 202 -33.14 22.22 29.80
N ASP A 203 -31.95 21.65 30.03
CA ASP A 203 -31.65 20.79 31.17
C ASP A 203 -30.89 21.59 32.25
N PRO A 204 -31.07 21.32 33.55
CA PRO A 204 -30.30 21.98 34.60
C PRO A 204 -28.80 21.76 34.39
N VAL A 205 -28.01 22.84 34.40
CA VAL A 205 -26.54 22.71 34.35
C VAL A 205 -26.07 22.00 35.62
N GLN A 206 -25.40 20.85 35.49
CA GLN A 206 -24.78 20.20 36.64
C GLN A 206 -23.62 21.06 37.17
N GLU A 207 -23.55 21.33 38.47
CA GLU A 207 -22.50 22.19 39.06
C GLU A 207 -21.07 21.71 38.76
N GLN A 208 -20.90 20.41 38.53
CA GLN A 208 -19.64 19.75 38.17
C GLN A 208 -19.12 20.14 36.77
N LEU A 209 -20.01 20.45 35.83
CA LEU A 209 -19.68 20.95 34.49
C LEU A 209 -19.01 22.33 34.53
N MET A 210 -19.32 23.12 35.56
CA MET A 210 -18.78 24.46 35.76
C MET A 210 -17.50 24.48 36.62
N THR A 211 -17.14 23.35 37.25
CA THR A 211 -16.06 23.27 38.25
C THR A 211 -14.90 22.35 37.87
N PHE A 212 -15.04 21.45 36.88
CA PHE A 212 -13.93 20.59 36.44
C PHE A 212 -12.90 21.36 35.59
N GLY A 213 -11.81 21.77 36.25
CA GLY A 213 -10.58 22.29 35.64
C GLY A 213 -10.30 23.77 35.92
N GLU A 214 -10.17 24.17 37.18
CA GLU A 214 -9.68 25.45 37.76
C GLU A 214 -10.11 26.82 37.14
N LYS A 215 -10.73 26.94 35.95
CA LYS A 215 -10.98 28.20 35.22
C LYS A 215 -12.15 28.20 34.18
N GLY A 216 -13.38 27.78 34.52
CA GLY A 216 -14.61 28.31 33.85
C GLY A 216 -15.16 27.66 32.53
N PRO A 217 -15.99 28.40 31.72
CA PRO A 217 -16.98 27.95 30.70
C PRO A 217 -16.45 27.27 29.41
N ARG A 218 -15.25 26.70 29.46
CA ARG A 218 -14.51 26.12 28.32
C ARG A 218 -15.22 24.94 27.64
N HIS A 219 -15.91 24.09 28.41
CA HIS A 219 -16.61 22.90 27.86
C HIS A 219 -17.85 23.27 27.03
N VAL A 220 -18.52 24.37 27.38
CA VAL A 220 -19.70 24.90 26.70
C VAL A 220 -19.37 25.34 25.28
N LEU A 221 -18.22 25.99 25.10
CA LEU A 221 -17.73 26.44 23.80
C LEU A 221 -17.32 25.27 22.91
N ILE A 222 -16.59 24.30 23.47
CA ILE A 222 -16.20 23.08 22.76
C ILE A 222 -17.45 22.34 22.28
N TYR A 223 -18.45 22.16 23.15
CA TYR A 223 -19.69 21.47 22.80
C TYR A 223 -20.45 22.22 21.70
N SER A 224 -20.66 23.53 21.85
CA SER A 224 -21.35 24.34 20.83
C SER A 224 -20.71 24.17 19.44
N ARG A 225 -19.38 24.32 19.36
CA ARG A 225 -18.63 24.20 18.10
C ARG A 225 -18.59 22.80 17.51
N LEU A 226 -18.48 21.77 18.36
CA LEU A 226 -18.57 20.38 17.91
C LEU A 226 -19.94 20.10 17.30
N SER A 227 -20.99 20.58 17.94
CA SER A 227 -22.37 20.32 17.55
C SER A 227 -22.80 21.04 16.26
N GLU A 228 -22.09 22.11 15.87
CA GLU A 228 -22.34 22.83 14.60
C GLU A 228 -21.94 22.01 13.36
N ASN A 229 -20.96 21.11 13.45
CA ASN A 229 -20.32 20.49 12.28
C ASN A 229 -20.14 18.97 12.38
N THR A 230 -20.77 18.32 13.37
CA THR A 230 -20.70 16.87 13.57
C THR A 230 -22.07 16.31 13.95
N ARG A 231 -22.18 14.99 14.09
CA ARG A 231 -23.37 14.35 14.65
C ARG A 231 -23.33 14.31 16.19
N VAL A 232 -22.91 15.41 16.79
CA VAL A 232 -23.02 15.65 18.23
C VAL A 232 -24.35 16.38 18.49
N HIS A 233 -25.04 16.08 19.59
CA HIS A 233 -26.34 16.67 19.93
C HIS A 233 -26.27 18.21 19.85
N PRO A 234 -27.06 18.86 18.96
CA PRO A 234 -26.96 20.30 18.75
C PRO A 234 -27.15 21.10 20.04
N PHE A 235 -26.09 21.82 20.44
CA PHE A 235 -26.03 22.61 21.67
C PHE A 235 -25.93 24.10 21.33
N TYR A 236 -26.84 24.89 21.89
CA TYR A 236 -27.00 26.30 21.54
C TYR A 236 -26.51 27.28 22.61
N GLY A 237 -26.30 26.83 23.85
CA GLY A 237 -25.79 27.70 24.91
C GLY A 237 -26.31 27.40 26.32
N ILE A 238 -26.14 28.35 27.24
CA ILE A 238 -26.65 28.27 28.61
C ILE A 238 -27.71 29.35 28.82
N ALA A 239 -28.92 29.01 29.25
CA ALA A 239 -29.93 29.98 29.64
C ALA A 239 -29.89 30.27 31.14
N ARG A 240 -30.16 31.52 31.54
CA ARG A 240 -30.43 31.90 32.93
C ARG A 240 -31.92 32.16 33.09
N ARG A 241 -32.56 31.38 33.97
CA ARG A 241 -34.00 31.47 34.26
C ARG A 241 -34.24 31.21 35.74
N ASN A 242 -34.99 32.10 36.39
CA ASN A 242 -35.31 32.05 37.83
C ASN A 242 -34.06 31.88 38.72
N GLY A 243 -32.96 32.56 38.37
CA GLY A 243 -31.69 32.46 39.10
C GLY A 243 -30.94 31.13 38.96
N LYS A 244 -31.40 30.22 38.08
CA LYS A 244 -30.74 28.94 37.75
C LYS A 244 -30.18 28.95 36.32
N ARG A 245 -29.18 28.11 36.06
CA ARG A 245 -28.57 27.93 34.74
C ARG A 245 -29.05 26.63 34.09
N TRP A 246 -29.31 26.70 32.79
CA TRP A 246 -29.86 25.61 32.01
C TRP A 246 -29.08 25.44 30.70
N THR A 247 -28.66 24.24 30.32
CA THR A 247 -28.07 23.97 29.00
C THR A 247 -29.17 23.92 27.95
N VAL A 248 -29.03 24.65 26.84
CA VAL A 248 -30.01 24.75 25.76
C VAL A 248 -29.59 23.84 24.61
N PHE A 249 -30.37 22.80 24.35
CA PHE A 249 -30.16 21.84 23.28
C PHE A 249 -31.29 21.89 22.26
N ARG A 250 -31.05 21.39 21.04
CA ARG A 250 -32.15 21.06 20.13
C ARG A 250 -33.04 20.03 20.79
N ASP A 251 -34.34 20.28 20.74
CA ASP A 251 -35.33 19.34 21.24
C ASP A 251 -35.28 18.07 20.40
N MET A 252 -34.73 17.03 21.03
CA MET A 252 -34.67 15.67 20.53
C MET A 252 -35.31 14.72 21.54
N THR A 253 -36.17 15.22 22.43
CA THR A 253 -36.82 14.42 23.49
C THR A 253 -37.76 13.35 22.95
N SER A 254 -38.22 13.51 21.70
CA SER A 254 -39.00 12.51 20.97
C SER A 254 -38.14 11.44 20.28
N CYS A 255 -36.82 11.61 20.23
CA CYS A 255 -35.91 10.63 19.67
C CYS A 255 -35.63 9.52 20.68
N ASP A 256 -35.61 8.28 20.22
CA ASP A 256 -35.22 7.15 21.07
C ASP A 256 -33.70 7.04 21.13
N THR A 257 -33.17 6.68 22.30
CA THR A 257 -31.77 6.22 22.41
C THR A 257 -31.60 4.90 21.65
N LEU A 258 -30.37 4.56 21.26
CA LEU A 258 -30.07 3.27 20.63
C LEU A 258 -30.59 2.11 21.50
N ASN A 259 -30.44 2.21 22.82
CA ASN A 259 -31.01 1.28 23.77
C ASN A 259 -32.55 1.18 23.66
N THR A 260 -33.26 2.30 23.72
CA THR A 260 -34.73 2.33 23.64
C THR A 260 -35.25 1.83 22.28
N ALA A 261 -34.56 2.20 21.20
CA ALA A 261 -34.85 1.76 19.84
C ALA A 261 -34.76 0.22 19.70
N ILE A 262 -33.77 -0.39 20.34
CA ILE A 262 -33.59 -1.84 20.42
C ILE A 262 -34.72 -2.48 21.24
N LEU A 263 -35.01 -1.97 22.44
CA LEU A 263 -36.03 -2.53 23.33
C LEU A 263 -37.44 -2.46 22.72
N ARG A 264 -37.75 -1.38 21.99
CA ARG A 264 -39.04 -1.20 21.32
C ARG A 264 -39.14 -1.93 19.97
N LYS A 265 -38.04 -2.50 19.45
CA LYS A 265 -37.93 -3.19 18.15
C LYS A 265 -38.49 -2.40 16.95
N LYS A 266 -38.46 -1.06 17.03
CA LYS A 266 -39.22 -0.20 16.10
C LYS A 266 -38.38 0.68 15.18
N LEU A 267 -37.09 0.88 15.48
CA LEU A 267 -36.33 1.98 14.88
C LEU A 267 -35.07 1.56 14.13
N LEU A 268 -34.38 0.49 14.53
CA LEU A 268 -33.23 0.04 13.74
C LEU A 268 -33.70 -0.57 12.41
N PRO A 269 -33.04 -0.23 11.29
CA PRO A 269 -33.43 -0.76 9.99
C PRO A 269 -33.38 -2.28 9.95
N GLN A 270 -34.20 -2.91 9.10
CA GLN A 270 -34.18 -4.38 8.96
C GLN A 270 -33.00 -4.86 8.11
N SER A 271 -32.39 -3.99 7.31
CA SER A 271 -31.27 -4.32 6.42
C SER A 271 -29.92 -4.27 7.14
N LEU A 272 -29.07 -5.29 6.92
CA LEU A 272 -27.69 -5.30 7.42
C LEU A 272 -26.86 -4.10 6.90
N PRO A 273 -26.85 -3.77 5.59
CA PRO A 273 -26.17 -2.57 5.11
C PRO A 273 -26.60 -1.28 5.80
N GLU A 274 -27.89 -1.13 6.11
CA GLU A 274 -28.40 0.07 6.78
C GLU A 274 -28.00 0.12 8.26
N ARG A 275 -27.99 -1.03 8.96
CA ARG A 275 -27.43 -1.14 10.33
C ARG A 275 -25.94 -0.83 10.37
N LEU A 276 -25.18 -1.32 9.39
CA LEU A 276 -23.75 -0.99 9.24
C LEU A 276 -23.54 0.49 8.92
N ALA A 277 -24.46 1.13 8.18
CA ALA A 277 -24.41 2.56 7.93
C ALA A 277 -24.61 3.38 9.22
N VAL A 278 -25.56 2.99 10.09
CA VAL A 278 -25.72 3.61 11.42
C VAL A 278 -24.42 3.47 12.24
N ALA A 279 -23.83 2.28 12.27
CA ALA A 279 -22.55 2.06 12.95
C ALA A 279 -21.40 2.91 12.38
N ARG A 280 -21.36 3.10 11.06
CA ARG A 280 -20.37 3.93 10.36
C ARG A 280 -20.50 5.41 10.71
N GLU A 281 -21.71 5.94 10.83
CA GLU A 281 -21.93 7.35 11.20
C GLU A 281 -21.51 7.63 12.66
N ILE A 282 -21.70 6.67 13.57
CA ILE A 282 -21.13 6.75 14.93
C ILE A 282 -19.60 6.78 14.84
N ALA A 283 -18.99 5.85 14.09
CA ALA A 283 -17.54 5.76 13.95
C ALA A 283 -16.91 7.02 13.30
N LEU A 284 -17.59 7.62 12.32
CA LEU A 284 -17.18 8.88 11.68
C LEU A 284 -17.15 10.04 12.68
N THR A 285 -18.14 10.10 13.58
CA THR A 285 -18.19 11.13 14.61
C THR A 285 -17.07 10.92 15.64
N VAL A 286 -16.81 9.67 16.04
CA VAL A 286 -15.67 9.32 16.92
C VAL A 286 -14.33 9.68 16.27
N ASP A 287 -14.15 9.35 14.99
CA ASP A 287 -12.94 9.69 14.23
C ASP A 287 -12.70 11.20 14.19
N TYR A 288 -13.74 11.97 13.84
CA TYR A 288 -13.65 13.43 13.85
C TYR A 288 -13.18 13.95 15.22
N LEU A 289 -13.79 13.47 16.31
CA LEU A 289 -13.45 13.91 17.67
C LEU A 289 -12.01 13.54 18.05
N HIS A 290 -11.55 12.35 17.69
CA HIS A 290 -10.15 11.94 17.89
C HIS A 290 -9.18 12.80 17.08
N THR A 291 -9.54 13.23 15.86
CA THR A 291 -8.68 14.11 15.03
C THR A 291 -8.53 15.52 15.58
N VAL A 292 -9.41 15.95 16.49
CA VAL A 292 -9.33 17.25 17.18
C VAL A 292 -8.92 17.10 18.65
N ASP A 293 -8.26 15.99 18.98
CA ASP A 293 -7.75 15.65 20.33
C ASP A 293 -8.83 15.58 21.42
N ILE A 294 -10.07 15.19 21.09
CA ILE A 294 -11.19 15.07 22.04
C ILE A 294 -11.53 13.60 22.28
N LEU A 295 -11.50 13.18 23.56
CA LEU A 295 -11.99 11.89 24.05
C LEU A 295 -13.43 12.01 24.49
N ILE A 296 -14.28 11.05 24.14
CA ILE A 296 -15.72 11.07 24.45
C ILE A 296 -15.99 10.61 25.88
N LYS A 297 -15.19 9.66 26.38
CA LYS A 297 -15.23 9.13 27.75
C LYS A 297 -16.44 8.24 28.07
N ARG A 298 -17.67 8.68 27.79
CA ARG A 298 -18.93 7.96 28.12
C ARG A 298 -19.72 7.55 26.89
N LEU A 299 -19.07 6.85 25.98
CA LEU A 299 -19.71 6.32 24.78
C LEU A 299 -20.52 5.05 25.13
N SER A 300 -21.86 5.14 25.13
CA SER A 300 -22.77 4.00 25.38
C SER A 300 -24.09 4.14 24.62
N ASP A 301 -24.92 3.11 24.63
CA ASP A 301 -26.21 3.07 23.92
C ASP A 301 -27.27 4.02 24.46
N GLN A 302 -27.12 4.50 25.69
CA GLN A 302 -27.95 5.56 26.27
C GLN A 302 -27.57 6.95 25.75
N HIS A 303 -26.36 7.10 25.20
CA HIS A 303 -25.83 8.38 24.72
C HIS A 303 -25.80 8.49 23.19
N ILE A 304 -26.49 7.59 22.49
CA ILE A 304 -26.70 7.67 21.04
C ILE A 304 -28.20 7.89 20.79
N LEU A 305 -28.60 9.09 20.39
CA LEU A 305 -29.96 9.39 19.96
C LEU A 305 -30.14 9.08 18.48
N LEU A 306 -31.23 8.43 18.11
CA LEU A 306 -31.51 8.09 16.71
C LEU A 306 -32.60 9.01 16.16
N GLN A 307 -32.24 9.84 15.19
CA GLN A 307 -33.16 10.75 14.51
C GLN A 307 -33.35 10.33 13.06
N GLU A 308 -34.60 10.27 12.60
CA GLU A 308 -34.88 10.02 11.18
C GLU A 308 -34.79 11.33 10.39
N GLU A 309 -33.89 11.37 9.40
CA GLU A 309 -33.71 12.51 8.49
C GLU A 309 -33.72 11.99 7.04
N HIS A 310 -34.64 12.52 6.22
CA HIS A 310 -34.75 12.16 4.80
C HIS A 310 -34.84 10.64 4.53
N GLY A 311 -35.56 9.90 5.38
CA GLY A 311 -35.71 8.45 5.26
C GLY A 311 -34.47 7.64 5.69
N ARG A 312 -33.52 8.27 6.39
CA ARG A 312 -32.35 7.60 6.97
C ARG A 312 -32.29 7.83 8.46
N LEU A 313 -31.84 6.82 9.19
CA LEU A 313 -31.62 6.93 10.62
C LEU A 313 -30.22 7.49 10.90
N ILE A 314 -30.16 8.65 11.54
CA ILE A 314 -28.94 9.38 11.85
C ILE A 314 -28.67 9.30 13.35
N PRO A 315 -27.51 8.73 13.77
CA PRO A 315 -27.14 8.69 15.17
C PRO A 315 -26.48 10.00 15.61
N TYR A 316 -26.94 10.56 16.73
CA TYR A 316 -26.35 11.73 17.39
C TYR A 316 -25.73 11.33 18.74
N ILE A 317 -24.46 11.69 18.96
CA ILE A 317 -23.76 11.46 20.23
C ILE A 317 -24.14 12.55 21.23
N THR A 318 -24.55 12.16 22.43
CA THR A 318 -24.89 13.05 23.55
C THR A 318 -23.88 12.92 24.70
N ASN A 319 -24.12 13.59 25.84
CA ASN A 319 -23.28 13.53 27.04
C ASN A 319 -21.83 14.00 26.84
N MET A 320 -21.62 14.96 25.94
CA MET A 320 -20.30 15.53 25.64
C MET A 320 -19.73 16.38 26.79
N GLU A 321 -20.50 16.65 27.83
CA GLU A 321 -20.02 17.20 29.10
C GLU A 321 -18.94 16.34 29.76
N SER A 322 -18.91 15.04 29.44
CA SER A 322 -17.91 14.09 29.91
C SER A 322 -16.65 14.03 29.03
N ALA A 323 -16.68 14.68 27.85
CA ALA A 323 -15.58 14.68 26.89
C ALA A 323 -14.40 15.54 27.35
N ARG A 324 -13.17 15.14 27.03
CA ARG A 324 -11.93 15.78 27.53
C ARG A 324 -10.87 15.84 26.45
N LEU A 325 -9.93 16.77 26.57
CA LEU A 325 -8.76 16.77 25.69
C LEU A 325 -7.79 15.63 26.04
N PHE A 326 -7.02 15.16 25.06
CA PHE A 326 -6.04 14.07 25.23
C PHE A 326 -5.03 14.32 26.36
N LYS A 327 -4.73 15.59 26.66
CA LYS A 327 -3.75 16.02 27.67
C LYS A 327 -4.34 16.26 29.06
N GLU A 328 -5.66 16.25 29.23
CA GLU A 328 -6.30 16.55 30.50
C GLU A 328 -6.28 15.35 31.45
N THR A 329 -5.67 15.52 32.64
CA THR A 329 -5.67 14.51 33.69
C THR A 329 -7.05 14.43 34.34
N SER A 330 -7.80 13.36 34.07
CA SER A 330 -9.07 13.12 34.77
C SER A 330 -8.85 12.38 36.08
N THR A 331 -9.13 13.00 37.22
CA THR A 331 -9.09 12.38 38.56
C THR A 331 -10.46 11.82 39.02
N GLY A 332 -11.51 11.92 38.19
CA GLY A 332 -12.85 11.48 38.56
C GLY A 332 -13.10 9.99 38.32
N ARG A 333 -13.23 9.21 39.40
CA ARG A 333 -13.92 7.90 39.41
C ARG A 333 -15.45 8.14 39.33
N GLY A 334 -15.93 8.60 38.19
CA GLY A 334 -17.37 8.56 37.91
C GLY A 334 -17.80 7.12 37.69
N ALA A 335 -19.04 6.76 38.05
CA ALA A 335 -19.57 5.44 37.70
C ALA A 335 -19.70 5.37 36.17
N TYR A 336 -19.02 4.40 35.55
CA TYR A 336 -19.12 4.09 34.12
C TYR A 336 -20.09 2.94 33.94
N ASP A 337 -20.82 2.95 32.82
CA ASP A 337 -21.57 1.79 32.40
C ASP A 337 -20.58 0.71 31.95
N VAL A 338 -20.43 -0.31 32.79
CA VAL A 338 -19.38 -1.32 32.64
C VAL A 338 -19.57 -2.19 31.39
N ARG A 339 -20.77 -2.16 30.79
CA ARG A 339 -21.06 -2.82 29.50
C ARG A 339 -20.19 -2.28 28.35
N TYR A 340 -19.71 -1.04 28.46
CA TYR A 340 -18.87 -0.38 27.45
C TYR A 340 -17.46 -0.04 27.96
N GLU A 341 -17.13 -0.44 29.20
CA GLU A 341 -15.86 -0.10 29.86
C GLU A 341 -14.75 -1.07 29.43
N ALA A 342 -13.62 -0.52 28.95
CA ALA A 342 -12.44 -1.32 28.61
C ALA A 342 -11.79 -1.92 29.86
N LEU A 343 -11.28 -3.15 29.77
CA LEU A 343 -10.77 -3.90 30.92
C LEU A 343 -9.70 -3.14 31.72
N GLU A 344 -8.83 -2.40 31.03
CA GLU A 344 -7.74 -1.62 31.63
C GLU A 344 -8.20 -0.45 32.53
N LEU A 345 -9.47 -0.01 32.40
CA LEU A 345 -10.07 1.00 33.29
C LEU A 345 -10.46 0.41 34.64
N SER A 346 -10.69 -0.90 34.71
CA SER A 346 -11.19 -1.61 35.90
C SER A 346 -10.09 -2.17 36.82
N GLN A 347 -8.81 -2.10 36.44
CA GLN A 347 -7.68 -2.70 37.17
C GLN A 347 -7.17 -1.84 38.34
N ALA A 348 -6.67 -2.47 39.41
CA ALA A 348 -6.11 -1.79 40.58
C ALA A 348 -4.86 -0.98 40.20
N GLY A 349 -5.02 0.34 40.10
CA GLY A 349 -4.01 1.27 39.58
C GLY A 349 -4.56 2.26 38.55
N GLY A 350 -5.71 1.94 37.93
CA GLY A 350 -6.51 2.80 37.06
C GLY A 350 -5.76 3.35 35.84
N SER A 351 -5.85 2.67 34.69
CA SER A 351 -5.36 3.25 33.43
C SER A 351 -6.17 4.50 33.07
N ARG A 352 -5.52 5.50 32.47
CA ARG A 352 -6.21 6.72 32.01
C ARG A 352 -7.02 6.43 30.75
N HIS A 353 -8.23 6.98 30.69
CA HIS A 353 -9.05 7.00 29.47
C HIS A 353 -8.24 7.60 28.31
N ASN A 354 -8.33 6.99 27.15
CA ASN A 354 -7.57 7.36 25.95
C ASN A 354 -8.34 6.94 24.68
N ILE A 355 -7.75 7.16 23.49
CA ILE A 355 -8.40 6.83 22.22
C ILE A 355 -8.79 5.36 22.10
N TYR A 356 -7.98 4.45 22.66
CA TYR A 356 -8.22 3.01 22.60
C TYR A 356 -9.38 2.58 23.49
N THR A 357 -9.66 3.32 24.57
CA THR A 357 -10.83 3.03 25.43
C THR A 357 -12.14 3.51 24.79
N ASP A 358 -12.12 4.61 24.00
CA ASP A 358 -13.27 4.98 23.15
C ASP A 358 -13.50 3.94 22.04
N VAL A 359 -12.43 3.42 21.42
CA VAL A 359 -12.51 2.35 20.40
C VAL A 359 -13.13 1.07 20.95
N TRP A 360 -12.84 0.71 22.21
CA TRP A 360 -13.48 -0.43 22.87
C TRP A 360 -15.00 -0.24 22.94
N SER A 361 -15.47 0.89 23.47
CA SER A 361 -16.89 1.21 23.57
C SER A 361 -17.56 1.24 22.18
N LEU A 362 -16.87 1.77 21.17
CA LEU A 362 -17.32 1.77 19.78
C LEU A 362 -17.48 0.34 19.22
N GLY A 363 -16.58 -0.58 19.55
CA GLY A 363 -16.69 -1.99 19.16
C GLY A 363 -17.97 -2.66 19.66
N ILE A 364 -18.37 -2.38 20.91
CA ILE A 364 -19.64 -2.87 21.48
C ILE A 364 -20.85 -2.24 20.78
N LEU A 365 -20.81 -0.93 20.50
CA LEU A 365 -21.88 -0.24 19.78
C LEU A 365 -22.06 -0.74 18.34
N ILE A 366 -20.97 -0.99 17.61
CA ILE A 366 -21.02 -1.56 16.25
C ILE A 366 -21.75 -2.90 16.29
N TRP A 367 -21.37 -3.79 17.22
CA TRP A 367 -22.07 -5.05 17.41
C TRP A 367 -23.55 -4.84 17.73
N GLN A 368 -23.86 -3.88 18.61
CA GLN A 368 -25.22 -3.59 19.03
C GLN A 368 -26.10 -3.11 17.87
N CYS A 369 -25.58 -2.26 16.99
CA CYS A 369 -26.25 -1.81 15.77
C CYS A 369 -26.57 -3.00 14.85
N ILE A 370 -25.66 -3.95 14.72
CA ILE A 370 -25.83 -5.15 13.87
C ILE A 370 -26.83 -6.12 14.50
N ALA A 371 -26.62 -6.50 15.76
CA ALA A 371 -27.39 -7.52 16.45
C ALA A 371 -28.79 -7.03 16.85
N SER A 372 -28.96 -5.73 17.08
CA SER A 372 -30.18 -5.15 17.65
C SER A 372 -30.56 -5.82 18.99
N VAL A 373 -29.57 -6.03 19.86
CA VAL A 373 -29.70 -6.66 21.18
C VAL A 373 -28.93 -5.85 22.22
N VAL A 374 -29.38 -5.84 23.48
CA VAL A 374 -28.67 -5.16 24.57
C VAL A 374 -27.42 -5.96 25.01
N PRO A 375 -26.28 -5.31 25.27
CA PRO A 375 -25.03 -6.00 25.61
C PRO A 375 -25.13 -6.66 27.00
N PHE A 376 -24.54 -7.85 27.11
CA PHE A 376 -24.49 -8.64 28.35
C PHE A 376 -25.84 -9.00 28.99
N GLY A 377 -26.96 -8.76 28.31
CA GLY A 377 -28.31 -9.08 28.80
C GLY A 377 -28.91 -8.05 29.76
N PHE A 378 -28.30 -6.87 29.90
CA PHE A 378 -28.81 -5.80 30.75
C PHE A 378 -29.38 -4.68 29.89
N ASP A 379 -30.65 -4.34 30.12
CA ASP A 379 -31.38 -3.30 29.39
C ASP A 379 -31.15 -1.88 29.93
N HIS A 380 -30.49 -1.74 31.09
CA HIS A 380 -30.18 -0.49 31.76
C HIS A 380 -28.66 -0.31 31.95
N GLU A 381 -28.22 0.89 32.34
CA GLU A 381 -26.81 1.16 32.64
C GLU A 381 -26.34 0.35 33.86
N VAL A 382 -25.21 -0.35 33.72
CA VAL A 382 -24.69 -1.21 34.79
C VAL A 382 -23.52 -0.51 35.48
N THR A 383 -23.83 0.21 36.54
CA THR A 383 -22.88 1.07 37.26
C THR A 383 -22.59 0.63 38.70
N LYS A 384 -23.40 -0.28 39.26
CA LYS A 384 -23.38 -0.68 40.68
C LYS A 384 -23.28 -2.19 40.86
N GLU A 385 -22.86 -2.60 42.05
CA GLU A 385 -22.82 -4.01 42.45
C GLU A 385 -24.23 -4.55 42.78
N PRO A 386 -24.55 -5.84 42.50
CA PRO A 386 -23.64 -6.92 42.07
C PRO A 386 -23.49 -7.09 40.54
N GLU A 387 -24.34 -6.45 39.74
CA GLU A 387 -24.39 -6.62 38.28
C GLU A 387 -23.09 -6.16 37.61
N ARG A 388 -22.45 -5.12 38.15
CA ARG A 388 -21.14 -4.65 37.68
C ARG A 388 -20.07 -5.75 37.73
N ASN A 389 -19.96 -6.46 38.86
CA ASN A 389 -19.03 -7.59 38.97
C ASN A 389 -19.38 -8.72 38.01
N GLN A 390 -20.66 -8.97 37.74
CA GLN A 390 -21.08 -9.99 36.78
C GLN A 390 -20.63 -9.70 35.35
N VAL A 391 -20.73 -8.44 34.90
CA VAL A 391 -20.25 -8.03 33.57
C VAL A 391 -18.72 -8.07 33.50
N LEU A 392 -18.02 -7.54 34.51
CA LEU A 392 -16.55 -7.59 34.56
C LEU A 392 -16.02 -9.01 34.57
N GLN A 393 -16.67 -9.92 35.28
CA GLN A 393 -16.31 -11.33 35.28
C GLN A 393 -16.47 -11.93 33.87
N SER A 394 -17.59 -11.65 33.19
CA SER A 394 -17.80 -12.12 31.81
C SER A 394 -16.71 -11.61 30.86
N ILE A 395 -16.36 -10.33 30.92
CA ILE A 395 -15.28 -9.74 30.10
C ILE A 395 -13.92 -10.38 30.42
N ARG A 396 -13.61 -10.63 31.69
CA ARG A 396 -12.35 -11.29 32.11
C ARG A 396 -12.25 -12.73 31.64
N GLU A 397 -13.37 -13.43 31.58
CA GLU A 397 -13.47 -14.79 31.05
C GLU A 397 -13.48 -14.82 29.50
N GLY A 398 -13.41 -13.65 28.85
CA GLY A 398 -13.44 -13.52 27.39
C GLY A 398 -14.83 -13.71 26.78
N ILE A 399 -15.88 -13.72 27.60
CA ILE A 399 -17.27 -13.87 27.17
C ILE A 399 -17.80 -12.48 26.81
N MET A 400 -17.86 -12.20 25.51
CA MET A 400 -18.30 -10.92 24.97
C MET A 400 -19.76 -11.00 24.47
N PRO A 401 -20.44 -9.86 24.21
CA PRO A 401 -21.86 -9.87 23.83
C PRO A 401 -22.18 -10.68 22.56
N TRP A 402 -21.27 -10.72 21.59
CA TRP A 402 -21.41 -11.51 20.37
C TRP A 402 -21.23 -13.02 20.55
N ASP A 403 -20.82 -13.48 21.75
CA ASP A 403 -20.68 -14.91 22.05
C ASP A 403 -21.99 -15.51 22.59
N ARG A 404 -23.03 -14.70 22.83
CA ARG A 404 -24.35 -15.12 23.32
C ARG A 404 -25.45 -14.79 22.30
N GLY A 405 -25.93 -15.80 21.55
CA GLY A 405 -27.14 -15.73 20.70
C GLY A 405 -26.89 -15.85 19.19
N GLU A 406 -27.96 -16.15 18.44
CA GLU A 406 -27.97 -16.24 16.97
C GLU A 406 -28.05 -14.83 16.35
N LEU A 407 -27.11 -14.48 15.47
CA LEU A 407 -27.09 -13.19 14.78
C LEU A 407 -28.13 -13.16 13.65
N ILE A 408 -28.94 -12.10 13.62
CA ILE A 408 -30.18 -11.96 12.83
C ILE A 408 -29.87 -11.57 11.37
N PHE A 409 -29.09 -12.35 10.62
CA PHE A 409 -28.94 -12.20 9.15
C PHE A 409 -28.47 -13.52 8.50
N PRO A 410 -29.34 -14.55 8.44
CA PRO A 410 -28.97 -15.86 7.89
C PRO A 410 -28.57 -15.80 6.41
N ASP A 411 -29.03 -14.79 5.68
CA ASP A 411 -28.78 -14.62 4.25
C ASP A 411 -27.43 -13.94 3.94
N GLN A 412 -26.75 -13.37 4.94
CA GLN A 412 -25.44 -12.69 4.76
C GLN A 412 -24.38 -13.12 5.81
N PRO A 413 -24.16 -14.43 6.04
CA PRO A 413 -23.35 -14.91 7.15
C PRO A 413 -21.87 -14.49 7.06
N LYS A 414 -21.35 -14.32 5.84
CA LYS A 414 -19.96 -13.88 5.61
C LYS A 414 -19.73 -12.46 6.12
N ILE A 415 -20.65 -11.55 5.83
CA ILE A 415 -20.54 -10.13 6.15
C ILE A 415 -20.75 -9.92 7.64
N VAL A 416 -21.73 -10.63 8.22
CA VAL A 416 -21.91 -10.70 9.66
C VAL A 416 -20.62 -11.14 10.34
N ASN A 417 -19.99 -12.23 9.89
CA ASN A 417 -18.74 -12.72 10.47
C ASN A 417 -17.57 -11.71 10.37
N GLN A 418 -17.47 -11.00 9.26
CA GLN A 418 -16.45 -9.95 9.09
C GLN A 418 -16.72 -8.75 10.02
N ALA A 419 -17.99 -8.36 10.18
CA ALA A 419 -18.36 -7.30 11.10
C ALA A 419 -18.09 -7.70 12.56
N ILE A 420 -18.37 -8.95 12.95
CA ILE A 420 -17.98 -9.47 14.28
C ILE A 420 -16.46 -9.50 14.44
N SER A 421 -15.70 -9.84 13.39
CA SER A 421 -14.23 -9.77 13.42
C SER A 421 -13.73 -8.34 13.69
N LEU A 422 -14.39 -7.33 13.10
CA LEU A 422 -14.11 -5.92 13.41
C LEU A 422 -14.40 -5.60 14.88
N CYS A 423 -15.55 -6.04 15.43
CA CYS A 423 -15.88 -5.83 16.84
C CYS A 423 -14.85 -6.47 17.78
N ARG A 424 -14.36 -7.67 17.44
CA ARG A 424 -13.27 -8.36 18.19
C ARG A 424 -11.96 -7.57 18.15
N ALA A 425 -11.61 -7.00 16.99
CA ALA A 425 -10.41 -6.15 16.87
C ALA A 425 -10.54 -4.86 17.72
N CYS A 426 -11.72 -4.23 17.74
CA CYS A 426 -12.00 -3.07 18.58
C CYS A 426 -11.91 -3.40 20.08
N CYS A 427 -12.30 -4.61 20.48
CA CYS A 427 -12.27 -5.06 21.89
C CYS A 427 -11.07 -5.97 22.19
N ALA A 428 -9.93 -5.77 21.51
CA ALA A 428 -8.71 -6.51 21.81
C ALA A 428 -8.22 -6.22 23.23
N SER A 429 -7.73 -7.24 23.93
CA SER A 429 -7.19 -7.12 25.30
C SER A 429 -5.96 -6.22 25.38
N VAL A 430 -5.18 -6.12 24.29
CA VAL A 430 -4.06 -5.19 24.15
C VAL A 430 -4.56 -3.89 23.52
N ALA A 431 -4.59 -2.80 24.29
CA ALA A 431 -5.13 -1.51 23.83
C ALA A 431 -4.50 -1.01 22.52
N LYS A 432 -3.18 -1.12 22.37
CA LYS A 432 -2.45 -0.66 21.17
C LYS A 432 -2.69 -1.49 19.91
N SER A 433 -3.27 -2.69 20.01
CA SER A 433 -3.60 -3.51 18.85
C SER A 433 -5.02 -3.23 18.32
N ARG A 434 -5.78 -2.36 18.98
CA ARG A 434 -7.10 -1.94 18.51
C ARG A 434 -6.94 -0.98 17.32
N PRO A 435 -7.79 -1.08 16.29
CA PRO A 435 -7.72 -0.20 15.12
C PRO A 435 -8.03 1.26 15.48
N SER A 436 -7.62 2.19 14.62
CA SER A 436 -8.05 3.60 14.75
C SER A 436 -9.52 3.76 14.34
N ALA A 437 -10.18 4.83 14.80
CA ALA A 437 -11.54 5.16 14.37
C ALA A 437 -11.65 5.32 12.84
N ALA A 438 -10.65 5.92 12.19
CA ALA A 438 -10.55 6.00 10.73
C ALA A 438 -10.51 4.62 10.04
N GLU A 439 -9.72 3.68 10.56
CA GLU A 439 -9.67 2.30 10.04
C GLU A 439 -11.01 1.57 10.21
N ILE A 440 -11.72 1.83 11.31
CA ILE A 440 -13.06 1.28 11.57
C ILE A 440 -14.07 1.83 10.55
N VAL A 441 -14.05 3.14 10.28
CA VAL A 441 -14.88 3.77 9.25
C VAL A 441 -14.64 3.13 7.88
N TYR A 442 -13.38 2.94 7.49
CA TYR A 442 -13.03 2.31 6.23
C TYR A 442 -13.57 0.87 6.12
N LYS A 443 -13.37 0.06 7.17
CA LYS A 443 -13.85 -1.33 7.19
C LYS A 443 -15.37 -1.42 7.17
N LEU A 444 -16.08 -0.51 7.86
CA LEU A 444 -17.54 -0.45 7.80
C LEU A 444 -18.03 -0.05 6.40
N SER A 445 -17.35 0.88 5.72
CA SER A 445 -17.65 1.23 4.33
C SER A 445 -17.50 0.04 3.37
N ASP A 446 -16.43 -0.75 3.51
CA ASP A 446 -16.20 -1.95 2.70
C ASP A 446 -17.28 -3.02 2.92
N LEU A 447 -17.68 -3.21 4.18
CA LEU A 447 -18.76 -4.14 4.55
C LEU A 447 -20.12 -3.70 3.99
N ILE A 448 -20.44 -2.41 4.01
CA ILE A 448 -21.68 -1.87 3.43
C ILE A 448 -21.71 -2.12 1.92
N THR A 449 -20.60 -1.85 1.22
CA THR A 449 -20.48 -2.11 -0.22
C THR A 449 -20.68 -3.60 -0.52
N SER A 450 -20.04 -4.47 0.25
CA SER A 450 -20.16 -5.92 0.10
C SER A 450 -21.57 -6.44 0.42
N ALA A 451 -22.26 -5.84 1.39
CA ALA A 451 -23.62 -6.23 1.82
C ALA A 451 -24.70 -5.89 0.80
N ASN A 452 -24.46 -4.85 0.01
CA ASN A 452 -25.31 -4.46 -1.10
C ASN A 452 -25.11 -5.35 -2.35
N MET A 453 -24.18 -6.30 -2.35
CA MET A 453 -23.84 -7.15 -3.51
C MET A 453 -24.39 -8.59 -3.46
N SER A 454 -25.08 -9.01 -2.38
CA SER A 454 -25.65 -10.36 -2.24
C SER A 454 -27.10 -10.40 -2.75
N ILE A 455 -27.36 -11.04 -3.89
CA ILE A 455 -28.70 -11.17 -4.49
C ILE A 455 -29.33 -12.53 -4.15
N ASP A 456 -30.64 -12.46 -3.93
CA ASP A 456 -31.65 -13.53 -3.98
C ASP A 456 -31.59 -14.36 -5.29
N PRO A 457 -31.42 -15.70 -5.23
CA PRO A 457 -31.35 -16.58 -6.40
C PRO A 457 -32.61 -16.63 -7.28
N ASP A 458 -33.76 -16.15 -6.81
CA ASP A 458 -35.04 -16.33 -7.52
C ASP A 458 -35.36 -15.24 -8.57
N GLN A 459 -34.58 -14.16 -8.68
CA GLN A 459 -34.74 -13.16 -9.75
C GLN A 459 -33.88 -13.47 -10.98
N SER A 460 -34.06 -14.65 -11.57
CA SER A 460 -33.43 -14.95 -12.86
C SER A 460 -34.18 -14.27 -14.02
N LEU A 461 -33.44 -13.66 -14.94
CA LEU A 461 -33.98 -13.07 -16.16
C LEU A 461 -34.72 -14.13 -17.02
N GLY A 462 -36.04 -14.02 -17.16
CA GLY A 462 -36.86 -15.02 -17.86
C GLY A 462 -36.44 -15.28 -19.32
N GLU A 463 -36.46 -16.56 -19.75
CA GLU A 463 -35.93 -17.00 -21.05
C GLU A 463 -36.58 -16.30 -22.26
N ASP A 464 -37.88 -15.99 -22.19
CA ASP A 464 -38.59 -15.32 -23.29
C ASP A 464 -38.06 -13.91 -23.52
N LEU A 465 -37.80 -13.17 -22.44
CA LEU A 465 -37.18 -11.84 -22.51
C LEU A 465 -35.75 -11.93 -23.07
N GLN A 466 -34.96 -12.90 -22.60
CA GLN A 466 -33.61 -13.12 -23.15
C GLN A 466 -33.66 -13.38 -24.66
N LYS A 467 -34.61 -14.18 -25.13
CA LYS A 467 -34.77 -14.50 -26.56
C LYS A 467 -35.14 -13.27 -27.38
N ARG A 468 -36.08 -12.43 -26.89
CA ARG A 468 -36.46 -11.18 -27.55
C ARG A 468 -35.28 -10.21 -27.67
N VAL A 469 -34.54 -10.02 -26.58
CA VAL A 469 -33.37 -9.12 -26.52
C VAL A 469 -32.23 -9.61 -27.40
N ARG A 470 -31.92 -10.92 -27.38
CA ARG A 470 -30.90 -11.50 -28.27
C ARG A 470 -31.29 -11.40 -29.74
N THR A 471 -32.57 -11.53 -30.07
CA THR A 471 -33.07 -11.35 -31.44
C THR A 471 -32.88 -9.90 -31.91
N ALA A 472 -33.16 -8.92 -31.03
CA ALA A 472 -32.92 -7.50 -31.31
C ALA A 472 -31.43 -7.20 -31.52
N ILE A 473 -30.55 -7.72 -30.66
CA ILE A 473 -29.08 -7.63 -30.80
C ILE A 473 -28.62 -8.23 -32.14
N GLN A 474 -29.09 -9.44 -32.50
CA GLN A 474 -28.70 -10.11 -33.74
C GLN A 474 -29.18 -9.38 -35.01
N ALA A 475 -30.36 -8.77 -34.96
CA ALA A 475 -30.88 -7.95 -36.06
C ALA A 475 -30.09 -6.64 -36.19
N ALA A 476 -29.79 -5.97 -35.06
CA ALA A 476 -28.97 -4.75 -35.03
C ALA A 476 -27.57 -5.00 -35.60
N CYS A 477 -26.94 -6.13 -35.26
CA CYS A 477 -25.64 -6.54 -35.83
C CYS A 477 -25.67 -6.74 -37.36
N ARG A 478 -26.82 -7.11 -37.94
CA ARG A 478 -26.98 -7.30 -39.41
C ARG A 478 -27.29 -6.01 -40.18
N LYS A 479 -27.48 -4.87 -39.49
CA LYS A 479 -27.85 -3.57 -40.08
C LYS A 479 -29.12 -3.60 -40.95
N GLU A 480 -30.05 -4.52 -40.67
CA GLU A 480 -31.33 -4.61 -41.37
C GLU A 480 -32.32 -3.56 -40.83
N GLY A 481 -32.37 -2.37 -41.46
CA GLY A 481 -33.45 -1.39 -41.30
C GLY A 481 -33.58 -0.73 -39.91
N GLY A 482 -33.05 0.50 -39.78
CA GLY A 482 -32.89 1.24 -38.52
C GLY A 482 -34.15 1.78 -37.83
N ASN A 483 -35.21 0.98 -37.67
CA ASN A 483 -36.32 1.30 -36.75
C ASN A 483 -37.21 0.09 -36.36
N LYS A 484 -36.93 -1.14 -36.81
CA LYS A 484 -37.84 -2.29 -36.60
C LYS A 484 -37.49 -3.22 -35.42
N PHE A 485 -36.32 -3.08 -34.80
CA PHE A 485 -35.80 -4.08 -33.87
C PHE A 485 -35.27 -3.49 -32.56
N SER A 486 -35.99 -2.52 -31.98
CA SER A 486 -35.72 -1.99 -30.64
C SER A 486 -36.35 -2.86 -29.55
N ILE A 487 -35.72 -2.92 -28.39
CA ILE A 487 -36.29 -3.51 -27.18
C ILE A 487 -37.30 -2.51 -26.62
N ASN A 488 -38.42 -3.00 -26.08
CA ASN A 488 -39.42 -2.11 -25.51
C ASN A 488 -38.89 -1.46 -24.21
N PRO A 489 -39.44 -0.29 -23.80
CA PRO A 489 -38.95 0.43 -22.63
C PRO A 489 -39.06 -0.35 -21.32
N ASP A 490 -40.16 -1.08 -21.11
CA ASP A 490 -40.41 -1.85 -19.88
C ASP A 490 -39.38 -2.98 -19.71
N ASP A 491 -39.06 -3.69 -20.80
CA ASP A 491 -38.02 -4.71 -20.86
C ASP A 491 -36.62 -4.09 -20.62
N THR A 492 -36.39 -2.85 -21.07
CA THR A 492 -35.14 -2.11 -20.85
C THR A 492 -34.99 -1.70 -19.37
N GLU A 493 -36.05 -1.21 -18.75
CA GLU A 493 -36.07 -0.85 -17.32
C GLU A 493 -35.89 -2.09 -16.43
N LEU A 494 -36.55 -3.20 -16.76
CA LEU A 494 -36.37 -4.46 -16.06
C LEU A 494 -34.93 -4.98 -16.16
N LEU A 495 -34.33 -4.90 -17.36
CA LEU A 495 -32.91 -5.23 -17.55
C LEU A 495 -31.98 -4.31 -16.74
N HIS A 496 -32.26 -3.00 -16.68
CA HIS A 496 -31.52 -2.05 -15.84
C HIS A 496 -31.61 -2.41 -14.36
N ALA A 497 -32.80 -2.74 -13.86
CA ALA A 497 -33.01 -3.15 -12.48
C ALA A 497 -32.25 -4.44 -12.14
N LEU A 498 -32.41 -5.49 -12.96
CA LEU A 498 -31.75 -6.78 -12.75
C LEU A 498 -30.23 -6.67 -12.89
N ALA A 499 -29.72 -5.92 -13.88
CA ALA A 499 -28.29 -5.66 -14.03
C ALA A 499 -27.72 -4.82 -12.87
N GLY A 500 -28.48 -3.86 -12.36
CA GLY A 500 -28.14 -3.04 -11.20
C GLY A 500 -28.02 -3.88 -9.93
N ASN A 501 -28.97 -4.79 -9.74
CA ASN A 501 -28.98 -5.76 -8.65
C ASN A 501 -27.81 -6.75 -8.79
N GLY A 502 -27.37 -7.05 -10.01
CA GLY A 502 -26.14 -7.81 -10.30
C GLY A 502 -26.36 -9.11 -11.06
N ASP A 503 -27.53 -9.29 -11.69
CA ASP A 503 -27.74 -10.35 -12.69
C ASP A 503 -26.79 -10.12 -13.88
N ILE A 504 -25.85 -11.05 -14.03
CA ILE A 504 -24.77 -11.01 -15.02
C ILE A 504 -25.31 -11.11 -16.45
N THR A 505 -26.40 -11.87 -16.65
CA THR A 505 -27.03 -12.06 -17.97
C THR A 505 -27.80 -10.81 -18.36
N ALA A 506 -28.51 -10.19 -17.42
CA ALA A 506 -29.17 -8.91 -17.64
C ALA A 506 -28.16 -7.80 -17.93
N ALA A 507 -27.04 -7.74 -17.21
CA ALA A 507 -25.97 -6.77 -17.44
C ALA A 507 -25.37 -6.90 -18.85
N TYR A 508 -25.10 -8.13 -19.31
CA TYR A 508 -24.62 -8.36 -20.68
C TYR A 508 -25.66 -7.93 -21.72
N LEU A 509 -26.89 -8.42 -21.61
CA LEU A 509 -27.94 -8.17 -22.59
C LEU A 509 -28.30 -6.68 -22.68
N LEU A 510 -28.34 -5.99 -21.56
CA LEU A 510 -28.55 -4.55 -21.50
C LEU A 510 -27.39 -3.77 -22.12
N GLY A 511 -26.15 -4.05 -21.69
CA GLY A 511 -24.98 -3.34 -22.17
C GLY A 511 -24.77 -3.50 -23.67
N ALA A 512 -24.95 -4.71 -24.19
CA ALA A 512 -24.88 -4.98 -25.64
C ALA A 512 -25.99 -4.27 -26.42
N SER A 513 -27.20 -4.19 -25.85
CA SER A 513 -28.33 -3.51 -26.49
C SER A 513 -28.17 -1.99 -26.51
N ILE A 514 -27.60 -1.39 -25.47
CA ILE A 514 -27.29 0.06 -25.43
C ILE A 514 -26.20 0.40 -26.45
N TRP A 515 -25.16 -0.44 -26.55
CA TRP A 515 -24.08 -0.26 -27.52
C TRP A 515 -24.59 -0.30 -28.97
N LEU A 516 -25.47 -1.27 -29.29
CA LEU A 516 -26.03 -1.47 -30.63
C LEU A 516 -27.27 -0.61 -30.93
N GLU A 517 -27.56 0.37 -30.07
CA GLU A 517 -28.71 1.29 -30.20
C GLU A 517 -30.10 0.60 -30.18
N ALA A 518 -30.18 -0.65 -29.73
CA ALA A 518 -31.42 -1.40 -29.60
C ALA A 518 -32.17 -1.09 -28.29
N ALA A 519 -31.47 -0.59 -27.26
CA ALA A 519 -32.01 -0.09 -26.01
C ALA A 519 -31.54 1.34 -25.74
N ARG A 520 -32.36 2.11 -25.00
CA ARG A 520 -31.99 3.48 -24.62
C ARG A 520 -31.16 3.47 -23.34
N PRO A 521 -30.14 4.36 -23.21
CA PRO A 521 -29.56 4.68 -21.91
C PRO A 521 -30.65 5.21 -20.99
N MET A 522 -30.64 4.77 -19.74
CA MET A 522 -31.59 5.24 -18.73
C MET A 522 -31.55 6.78 -18.63
N LYS A 523 -32.72 7.43 -18.66
CA LYS A 523 -32.83 8.86 -18.35
C LYS A 523 -32.74 9.00 -16.83
N THR A 524 -31.56 9.27 -16.30
CA THR A 524 -31.44 9.72 -14.91
C THR A 524 -32.23 11.01 -14.74
N GLN A 525 -33.16 11.05 -13.77
CA GLN A 525 -33.87 12.26 -13.36
C GLN A 525 -32.97 13.30 -12.69
N SER A 526 -31.66 13.07 -12.65
CA SER A 526 -30.65 14.07 -12.30
C SER A 526 -29.99 14.61 -13.57
N GLN A 527 -30.58 15.65 -14.14
CA GLN A 527 -29.89 16.53 -15.10
C GLN A 527 -28.71 17.31 -14.48
N GLY A 528 -28.34 17.05 -13.22
CA GLY A 528 -27.27 17.74 -12.50
C GLY A 528 -25.87 17.11 -12.59
N ASP A 529 -25.71 15.87 -13.06
CA ASP A 529 -24.39 15.18 -13.08
C ASP A 529 -23.93 14.84 -14.51
N MET A 530 -23.93 15.86 -15.37
CA MET A 530 -23.43 15.83 -16.74
C MET A 530 -22.22 16.77 -16.91
N SER A 531 -21.21 16.64 -16.05
CA SER A 531 -20.04 17.53 -16.03
C SER A 531 -18.84 17.04 -16.86
N LEU A 532 -18.96 15.91 -17.59
CA LEU A 532 -17.84 15.28 -18.31
C LEU A 532 -18.18 14.86 -19.74
N LEU A 533 -18.84 15.74 -20.51
CA LEU A 533 -19.02 15.54 -21.96
C LEU A 533 -18.12 16.50 -22.73
N LEU A 534 -17.13 15.94 -23.44
CA LEU A 534 -16.13 16.68 -24.20
C LEU A 534 -16.58 17.05 -25.62
N VAL A 535 -17.69 16.47 -26.12
CA VAL A 535 -18.17 16.65 -27.50
C VAL A 535 -19.60 17.21 -27.57
N ALA A 536 -19.91 17.95 -28.64
CA ALA A 536 -21.23 18.54 -28.92
C ALA A 536 -21.97 17.81 -30.04
N GLY A 537 -23.31 17.86 -30.07
CA GLY A 537 -24.12 17.33 -31.18
C GLY A 537 -24.35 15.81 -31.16
N VAL A 538 -24.43 15.19 -32.34
CA VAL A 538 -24.71 13.73 -32.53
C VAL A 538 -23.65 12.86 -31.83
N ASP A 539 -22.41 13.34 -31.79
CA ASP A 539 -21.26 12.67 -31.16
C ASP A 539 -21.41 12.52 -29.64
N ARG A 540 -22.13 13.44 -29.00
CA ARG A 540 -22.45 13.38 -27.56
C ARG A 540 -23.36 12.19 -27.22
N GLN A 541 -24.28 11.84 -28.12
CA GLN A 541 -25.16 10.68 -27.93
C GLN A 541 -24.40 9.36 -28.11
N ILE A 542 -23.45 9.32 -29.06
CA ILE A 542 -22.58 8.16 -29.25
C ILE A 542 -21.67 7.98 -28.03
N GLU A 543 -21.03 9.05 -27.56
CA GLU A 543 -20.18 9.05 -26.36
C GLU A 543 -20.93 8.56 -25.11
N SER A 544 -22.12 9.09 -24.87
CA SER A 544 -22.98 8.71 -23.74
C SER A 544 -23.39 7.24 -23.80
N ARG A 545 -23.75 6.73 -24.98
CA ARG A 545 -24.09 5.31 -25.16
C ARG A 545 -22.90 4.39 -24.92
N CYS A 546 -21.73 4.73 -25.46
CA CYS A 546 -20.52 3.94 -25.24
C CYS A 546 -20.20 3.85 -23.75
N ARG A 547 -20.13 4.98 -23.04
CA ARG A 547 -19.82 5.03 -21.61
C ARG A 547 -20.84 4.26 -20.75
N THR A 548 -22.12 4.40 -21.06
CA THR A 548 -23.19 3.68 -20.35
C THR A 548 -23.12 2.18 -20.62
N SER A 549 -22.90 1.76 -21.87
CA SER A 549 -22.78 0.34 -22.24
C SER A 549 -21.56 -0.33 -21.61
N ILE A 550 -20.43 0.37 -21.52
CA ILE A 550 -19.17 -0.14 -20.95
C ILE A 550 -19.38 -0.56 -19.49
N LEU A 551 -20.06 0.27 -18.69
CA LEU A 551 -20.30 -0.03 -17.27
C LEU A 551 -21.03 -1.36 -17.05
N TYR A 552 -22.03 -1.66 -17.88
CA TYR A 552 -22.77 -2.92 -17.78
C TYR A 552 -22.02 -4.10 -18.41
N LEU A 553 -21.29 -3.88 -19.50
CA LEU A 553 -20.51 -4.93 -20.18
C LEU A 553 -19.27 -5.36 -19.38
N GLU A 554 -18.60 -4.44 -18.69
CA GLU A 554 -17.51 -4.77 -17.76
C GLU A 554 -18.01 -5.61 -16.60
N ARG A 555 -19.14 -5.22 -16.00
CA ARG A 555 -19.78 -5.97 -14.93
C ARG A 555 -20.14 -7.39 -15.37
N ALA A 556 -20.70 -7.54 -16.57
CA ALA A 556 -21.05 -8.84 -17.12
C ALA A 556 -19.82 -9.71 -17.41
N LEU A 557 -18.74 -9.12 -17.94
CA LEU A 557 -17.48 -9.82 -18.21
C LEU A 557 -16.82 -10.31 -16.92
N GLN A 558 -16.78 -9.47 -15.88
CA GLN A 558 -16.28 -9.82 -14.55
C GLN A 558 -17.12 -10.92 -13.90
N GLY A 559 -18.43 -10.93 -14.17
CA GLY A 559 -19.35 -12.00 -13.78
C GLY A 559 -19.19 -13.31 -14.59
N GLY A 560 -18.34 -13.34 -15.62
CA GLY A 560 -18.05 -14.55 -16.40
C GLY A 560 -18.80 -14.67 -17.73
N GLU A 561 -19.60 -13.68 -18.15
CA GLU A 561 -20.23 -13.66 -19.47
C GLU A 561 -19.24 -13.20 -20.54
N LYS A 562 -18.52 -14.18 -21.11
CA LYS A 562 -17.42 -13.96 -22.06
C LYS A 562 -17.86 -13.23 -23.33
N LYS A 563 -19.14 -13.31 -23.74
CA LYS A 563 -19.64 -12.64 -24.96
C LYS A 563 -19.70 -11.12 -24.81
N ALA A 564 -19.66 -10.59 -23.58
CA ALA A 564 -19.61 -9.15 -23.31
C ALA A 564 -18.32 -8.49 -23.85
N SER A 565 -17.22 -9.24 -23.89
CA SER A 565 -15.90 -8.75 -24.32
C SER A 565 -15.90 -8.10 -25.71
N GLN A 566 -16.65 -8.66 -26.67
CA GLN A 566 -16.70 -8.16 -28.04
C GLN A 566 -17.41 -6.80 -28.14
N CYS A 567 -18.57 -6.67 -27.48
CA CYS A 567 -19.30 -5.40 -27.46
C CYS A 567 -18.52 -4.33 -26.68
N LEU A 568 -17.84 -4.74 -25.60
CA LEU A 568 -17.04 -3.85 -24.76
C LEU A 568 -15.87 -3.25 -25.57
N ALA A 569 -15.11 -4.09 -26.27
CA ALA A 569 -14.01 -3.65 -27.12
C ALA A 569 -14.46 -2.68 -28.22
N GLN A 570 -15.62 -2.93 -28.82
CA GLN A 570 -16.19 -2.06 -29.85
C GLN A 570 -16.63 -0.69 -29.29
N ALA A 571 -17.26 -0.66 -28.11
CA ALA A 571 -17.66 0.57 -27.44
C ALA A 571 -16.45 1.44 -27.04
N HIS A 572 -15.39 0.83 -26.50
CA HIS A 572 -14.14 1.54 -26.21
C HIS A 572 -13.46 2.06 -27.48
N SER A 573 -13.42 1.25 -28.55
CA SER A 573 -12.85 1.67 -29.84
C SER A 573 -13.57 2.89 -30.42
N GLN A 574 -14.90 2.95 -30.28
CA GLN A 574 -15.68 4.07 -30.79
C GLN A 574 -15.49 5.35 -29.96
N LEU A 575 -15.35 5.26 -28.63
CA LEU A 575 -14.94 6.40 -27.80
C LEU A 575 -13.56 6.91 -28.17
N ALA A 576 -12.60 6.00 -28.37
CA ALA A 576 -11.26 6.37 -28.80
C ALA A 576 -11.29 7.13 -30.14
N LYS A 577 -12.08 6.66 -31.13
CA LYS A 577 -12.26 7.36 -32.42
C LYS A 577 -12.87 8.76 -32.25
N LEU A 578 -13.90 8.89 -31.42
CA LEU A 578 -14.54 10.17 -31.13
C LEU A 578 -13.57 11.18 -30.52
N TYR A 579 -12.76 10.74 -29.56
CA TYR A 579 -11.76 11.60 -28.93
C TYR A 579 -10.56 11.91 -29.83
N THR A 580 -10.23 10.99 -30.74
CA THR A 580 -9.19 11.21 -31.76
C THR A 580 -9.64 12.24 -32.81
N GLN A 581 -10.89 12.19 -33.25
CA GLN A 581 -11.45 13.19 -34.18
C GLN A 581 -11.49 14.60 -33.57
N LEU A 582 -11.69 14.71 -32.26
CA LEU A 582 -11.58 15.98 -31.51
C LEU A 582 -10.14 16.51 -31.42
N THR A 583 -9.15 15.62 -31.47
CA THR A 583 -7.73 16.00 -31.49
C THR A 583 -7.32 16.47 -32.90
N ASP A 584 -7.89 15.89 -33.96
CA ASP A 584 -7.61 16.26 -35.36
C ASP A 584 -8.13 17.66 -35.77
N GLN A 585 -9.15 18.21 -35.10
CA GLN A 585 -9.62 19.58 -35.34
C GLN A 585 -8.70 20.66 -34.74
N ASN A 586 -7.75 20.27 -33.87
CA ASN A 586 -6.82 21.16 -33.15
C ASN A 586 -5.35 20.86 -33.52
N LYS A 587 -5.02 20.87 -34.81
CA LYS A 587 -3.65 20.62 -35.31
C LYS A 587 -2.65 21.74 -34.96
N VAL A 588 -1.92 21.61 -33.86
CA VAL A 588 -0.44 21.67 -33.78
C VAL A 588 0.01 20.89 -32.54
N VAL A 589 0.68 19.76 -32.77
CA VAL A 589 1.81 19.12 -32.05
C VAL A 589 1.67 17.62 -32.31
N GLY A 590 2.57 17.11 -33.16
CA GLY A 590 2.50 15.80 -33.79
C GLY A 590 3.09 14.67 -32.96
N HIS A 591 2.64 13.47 -33.36
CA HIS A 591 3.23 12.15 -33.17
C HIS A 591 3.18 11.51 -31.79
N LEU A 592 1.95 11.10 -31.41
CA LEU A 592 1.70 9.86 -30.69
C LEU A 592 1.29 8.79 -31.71
N GLN A 593 2.19 7.84 -31.97
CA GLN A 593 1.82 6.50 -32.43
C GLN A 593 2.48 5.54 -31.46
N LEU A 594 1.68 4.94 -30.57
CA LEU A 594 2.06 3.72 -29.88
C LEU A 594 0.86 2.77 -29.80
N ASP A 595 1.24 1.50 -29.96
CA ASP A 595 0.43 0.33 -30.22
C ASP A 595 -0.52 -0.03 -29.08
N PHE A 596 -1.81 -0.12 -29.41
CA PHE A 596 -2.84 -0.73 -28.57
C PHE A 596 -3.38 -2.00 -29.22
N THR A 597 -2.49 -2.92 -29.61
CA THR A 597 -2.85 -4.20 -30.24
C THR A 597 -2.36 -5.46 -29.51
N PHE A 598 -1.91 -5.41 -28.26
CA PHE A 598 -1.31 -6.61 -27.62
C PHE A 598 -2.00 -7.23 -26.39
N THR A 599 -3.19 -6.79 -25.98
CA THR A 599 -3.86 -7.40 -24.79
C THR A 599 -5.11 -8.24 -25.12
N ILE A 600 -5.46 -8.41 -26.40
CA ILE A 600 -6.59 -9.27 -26.80
C ILE A 600 -6.13 -10.63 -27.39
N LEU A 601 -4.83 -10.81 -27.66
CA LEU A 601 -4.30 -12.10 -28.16
C LEU A 601 -3.76 -13.04 -27.07
N SER A 602 -3.66 -12.63 -25.81
CA SER A 602 -3.22 -13.51 -24.72
C SER A 602 -4.35 -14.28 -24.01
N SER A 603 -5.62 -14.01 -24.32
CA SER A 603 -6.78 -14.76 -23.78
C SER A 603 -7.42 -15.72 -24.79
N ILE A 604 -6.84 -15.85 -25.99
CA ILE A 604 -7.19 -16.89 -26.98
C ILE A 604 -5.96 -17.77 -27.23
N SER A 605 -5.49 -18.49 -26.21
CA SER A 605 -4.67 -19.68 -26.42
C SER A 605 -4.67 -20.58 -25.17
N SER A 606 -5.73 -21.37 -25.00
CA SER A 606 -5.65 -22.81 -24.67
C SER A 606 -7.06 -23.42 -24.58
N LYS A 607 -7.48 -24.10 -25.66
CA LYS A 607 -8.35 -25.31 -25.83
C LYS A 607 -9.39 -25.65 -24.73
N GLU A 608 -10.62 -26.11 -24.98
CA GLU A 608 -11.40 -26.68 -26.10
C GLU A 608 -12.89 -26.52 -25.69
N GLU A 609 -13.87 -26.32 -26.58
CA GLU A 609 -14.74 -27.40 -27.07
C GLU A 609 -15.51 -26.94 -28.32
N ARG A 610 -15.49 -27.79 -29.36
CA ARG A 610 -16.32 -27.68 -30.56
C ARG A 610 -17.68 -28.35 -30.30
N PRO A 611 -18.79 -27.75 -30.75
CA PRO A 611 -19.92 -28.53 -31.25
C PRO A 611 -20.17 -28.24 -32.74
N ASP A 612 -20.27 -29.34 -33.48
CA ASP A 612 -21.04 -29.52 -34.71
C ASP A 612 -20.95 -28.47 -35.84
N MET A 613 -19.89 -28.60 -36.64
CA MET A 613 -19.89 -28.22 -38.07
C MET A 613 -19.95 -29.47 -38.97
N ALA A 614 -20.79 -30.45 -38.59
CA ALA A 614 -21.04 -31.68 -39.36
C ALA A 614 -22.39 -31.67 -40.13
N ARG A 615 -23.08 -30.53 -40.23
CA ARG A 615 -24.39 -30.44 -40.93
C ARG A 615 -24.47 -29.49 -42.13
N LEU A 616 -23.35 -28.92 -42.61
CA LEU A 616 -23.36 -28.01 -43.76
C LEU A 616 -22.34 -28.30 -44.85
N ASN A 617 -21.75 -29.51 -44.90
CA ASN A 617 -20.89 -29.91 -46.02
C ASN A 617 -20.97 -31.40 -46.40
N GLN A 618 -22.17 -32.00 -46.36
CA GLN A 618 -22.50 -33.07 -47.30
C GLN A 618 -23.05 -32.43 -48.57
N LEU A 619 -22.17 -31.95 -49.45
CA LEU A 619 -22.40 -31.83 -50.90
C LEU A 619 -21.15 -31.32 -51.64
N VAL A 620 -19.97 -31.88 -51.38
CA VAL A 620 -18.96 -32.09 -52.44
C VAL A 620 -18.31 -33.45 -52.19
N ILE A 621 -19.00 -34.47 -52.69
CA ILE A 621 -18.44 -35.80 -52.93
C ILE A 621 -17.40 -35.68 -54.05
N ALA A 622 -16.29 -36.39 -53.88
CA ALA A 622 -15.34 -36.91 -54.87
C ALA A 622 -13.94 -36.30 -54.78
N GLY A 623 -12.98 -37.14 -54.39
CA GLY A 623 -11.57 -36.89 -54.73
C GLY A 623 -10.55 -37.40 -53.72
N ILE A 624 -10.23 -38.69 -53.82
CA ILE A 624 -8.88 -39.24 -53.56
C ILE A 624 -8.56 -39.52 -52.08
N ALA A 625 -8.91 -40.76 -51.69
CA ALA A 625 -8.06 -41.60 -50.85
C ALA A 625 -6.65 -41.73 -51.45
N SER A 626 -5.59 -41.65 -50.63
CA SER A 626 -4.38 -42.52 -50.69
C SER A 626 -3.27 -42.01 -49.76
N ALA A 627 -2.78 -42.91 -48.89
CA ALA A 627 -1.47 -42.94 -48.20
C ALA A 627 -1.20 -41.85 -47.14
N GLY A 628 -0.72 -42.14 -45.93
CA GLY A 628 -0.23 -43.36 -45.32
C GLY A 628 0.02 -43.11 -43.83
N LEU A 629 0.08 -44.19 -43.06
CA LEU A 629 0.15 -44.21 -41.60
C LEU A 629 1.38 -43.49 -41.01
N GLY A 630 1.16 -42.85 -39.87
CA GLY A 630 2.18 -42.51 -38.88
C GLY A 630 1.51 -42.15 -37.54
N ARG A 631 1.34 -43.13 -36.66
CA ARG A 631 0.87 -42.92 -35.27
C ARG A 631 1.87 -42.03 -34.53
N ALA A 632 1.46 -40.84 -34.11
CA ALA A 632 2.09 -40.14 -33.00
C ALA A 632 1.40 -40.57 -31.70
N ALA A 633 2.17 -41.20 -30.80
CA ALA A 633 1.74 -41.48 -29.43
C ALA A 633 1.68 -40.17 -28.62
N PRO A 634 0.83 -40.06 -27.60
CA PRO A 634 0.75 -38.86 -26.77
C PRO A 634 1.93 -38.82 -25.77
N LEU A 635 2.76 -37.77 -25.84
CA LEU A 635 3.76 -37.45 -24.82
C LEU A 635 3.05 -36.96 -23.54
N ALA A 636 3.18 -37.74 -22.47
CA ALA A 636 2.67 -37.42 -21.14
C ALA A 636 3.52 -36.29 -20.50
N LYS A 637 2.86 -35.27 -19.93
CA LYS A 637 3.47 -34.29 -19.01
C LYS A 637 4.04 -35.05 -17.81
N GLN A 638 5.36 -35.16 -17.73
CA GLN A 638 6.06 -35.65 -16.55
C GLN A 638 6.09 -34.51 -15.51
N SER A 639 5.77 -34.80 -14.25
CA SER A 639 5.92 -33.82 -13.16
C SER A 639 7.40 -33.46 -12.98
N ASP A 640 7.71 -32.21 -12.63
CA ASP A 640 9.10 -31.72 -12.45
C ASP A 640 9.94 -32.61 -11.51
N CYS A 641 9.30 -33.20 -10.49
CA CYS A 641 9.92 -34.17 -9.58
C CYS A 641 10.34 -35.49 -10.28
N GLY A 642 9.58 -35.94 -11.27
CA GLY A 642 9.89 -37.14 -12.03
C GLY A 642 11.15 -37.02 -12.87
N ALA A 643 11.41 -35.85 -13.46
CA ALA A 643 12.59 -35.62 -14.30
C ALA A 643 13.90 -35.67 -13.49
N VAL A 644 13.94 -35.02 -12.31
CA VAL A 644 15.13 -35.00 -11.44
C VAL A 644 15.46 -36.41 -10.94
N GLN A 645 14.48 -37.13 -10.41
CA GLN A 645 14.67 -38.50 -9.93
C GLN A 645 15.12 -39.44 -11.05
N GLN A 646 14.54 -39.28 -12.24
CA GLN A 646 14.92 -40.06 -13.41
C GLN A 646 16.38 -39.79 -13.81
N TRP A 647 16.82 -38.53 -13.84
CA TRP A 647 18.22 -38.18 -14.14
C TRP A 647 19.20 -38.81 -13.15
N VAL A 648 18.97 -38.65 -11.84
CA VAL A 648 19.87 -39.21 -10.81
C VAL A 648 19.95 -40.73 -10.95
N LYS A 649 18.82 -41.40 -11.20
CA LYS A 649 18.77 -42.86 -11.42
C LYS A 649 19.49 -43.30 -12.69
N GLN A 650 19.38 -42.54 -13.78
CA GLN A 650 19.97 -42.88 -15.08
C GLN A 650 21.47 -42.58 -15.15
N SER A 651 21.90 -41.44 -14.61
CA SER A 651 23.31 -41.04 -14.59
C SER A 651 24.15 -41.94 -13.71
N SER A 652 23.58 -42.48 -12.62
CA SER A 652 24.30 -43.27 -11.60
C SER A 652 25.56 -42.57 -11.07
N GLN A 653 25.59 -41.24 -11.15
CA GLN A 653 26.74 -40.44 -10.76
C GLN A 653 26.80 -40.33 -9.23
N SER A 654 27.96 -40.64 -8.65
CA SER A 654 28.26 -40.41 -7.24
C SER A 654 29.05 -39.12 -7.06
N ILE A 655 28.76 -38.34 -6.03
CA ILE A 655 29.58 -37.17 -5.66
C ILE A 655 30.86 -37.67 -4.99
N LYS A 656 32.02 -37.30 -5.55
CA LYS A 656 33.34 -37.67 -5.03
C LYS A 656 34.03 -36.42 -4.49
N TRP A 657 34.18 -36.37 -3.18
CA TRP A 657 34.90 -35.29 -2.49
C TRP A 657 36.41 -35.54 -2.53
N GLY A 658 37.17 -34.50 -2.84
CA GLY A 658 38.62 -34.50 -2.85
C GLY A 658 39.20 -33.17 -2.34
N PRO A 659 40.52 -33.02 -2.32
CA PRO A 659 41.15 -31.74 -2.04
C PRO A 659 40.69 -30.71 -3.08
N CYS A 660 40.51 -29.47 -2.64
CA CYS A 660 40.27 -28.35 -3.53
C CYS A 660 41.54 -27.93 -4.27
N SER A 661 41.40 -27.11 -5.32
CA SER A 661 42.54 -26.41 -5.92
C SER A 661 43.09 -25.36 -4.95
N ASP A 662 44.34 -24.92 -5.19
CA ASP A 662 45.08 -23.95 -4.36
C ASP A 662 44.37 -22.61 -4.11
N GLN A 663 43.30 -22.31 -4.85
CA GLN A 663 42.47 -21.12 -4.65
C GLN A 663 41.55 -21.19 -3.41
N PHE A 664 41.38 -22.39 -2.83
CA PHE A 664 40.57 -22.62 -1.65
C PHE A 664 41.43 -23.12 -0.48
N PRO A 665 41.08 -22.81 0.79
CA PRO A 665 41.79 -23.34 1.95
C PRO A 665 41.76 -24.88 2.03
N ASP A 666 42.86 -25.47 2.52
CA ASP A 666 43.01 -26.93 2.72
C ASP A 666 41.98 -27.54 3.69
N THR A 667 41.29 -26.70 4.47
CA THR A 667 40.20 -27.11 5.36
C THR A 667 38.92 -27.49 4.61
N LEU A 668 38.82 -27.17 3.32
CA LEU A 668 37.68 -27.48 2.46
C LEU A 668 37.95 -28.70 1.56
N THR A 669 36.87 -29.41 1.25
CA THR A 669 36.85 -30.44 0.20
C THR A 669 35.98 -29.98 -0.97
N CYS A 670 36.36 -30.34 -2.18
CA CYS A 670 35.67 -29.95 -3.41
C CYS A 670 35.08 -31.17 -4.12
N ALA A 671 33.98 -30.97 -4.84
CA ALA A 671 33.39 -31.97 -5.72
C ALA A 671 32.69 -31.30 -6.91
N THR A 672 32.44 -32.11 -7.95
CA THR A 672 31.60 -31.70 -9.09
C THR A 672 30.46 -32.69 -9.30
N TYR A 673 29.36 -32.20 -9.91
CA TYR A 673 28.20 -33.00 -10.26
C TYR A 673 27.61 -32.57 -11.60
N GLN A 674 27.26 -33.51 -12.48
CA GLN A 674 26.75 -33.21 -13.82
C GLN A 674 25.22 -33.28 -13.83
N VAL A 675 24.59 -32.21 -14.34
CA VAL A 675 23.14 -32.10 -14.52
C VAL A 675 22.81 -31.85 -15.98
N PRO A 676 21.59 -32.13 -16.46
CA PRO A 676 21.25 -31.81 -17.84
C PRO A 676 21.23 -30.30 -18.03
N LEU A 677 21.60 -29.86 -19.23
CA LEU A 677 21.44 -28.46 -19.64
C LEU A 677 19.99 -27.98 -19.46
N ASP A 678 19.04 -28.76 -20.00
CA ASP A 678 17.60 -28.47 -19.95
C ASP A 678 16.84 -29.59 -19.23
N TRP A 679 16.30 -29.26 -18.05
CA TRP A 679 15.48 -30.16 -17.25
C TRP A 679 14.13 -30.54 -17.90
N GLY A 680 13.64 -29.75 -18.86
CA GLY A 680 12.42 -30.05 -19.63
C GLY A 680 12.63 -31.11 -20.71
N HIS A 681 13.87 -31.35 -21.13
CA HIS A 681 14.21 -32.22 -22.25
C HIS A 681 15.43 -33.11 -21.96
N ILE A 682 15.42 -33.79 -20.81
CA ILE A 682 16.53 -34.66 -20.33
C ILE A 682 16.95 -35.77 -21.32
N HIS A 683 16.10 -36.12 -22.30
CA HIS A 683 16.40 -37.16 -23.31
C HIS A 683 16.87 -36.60 -24.66
N SER A 684 16.54 -35.35 -24.98
CA SER A 684 16.91 -34.73 -26.26
C SER A 684 18.34 -34.21 -26.25
N TYR A 685 18.84 -33.84 -25.06
CA TYR A 685 20.17 -33.29 -24.83
C TYR A 685 21.12 -34.31 -24.18
N GLN A 686 21.05 -35.59 -24.56
CA GLN A 686 21.76 -36.69 -23.88
C GLN A 686 23.29 -36.51 -23.73
N ASN A 687 23.90 -35.53 -24.42
CA ASN A 687 25.32 -35.20 -24.31
C ASN A 687 25.61 -33.73 -23.92
N GLU A 688 24.60 -32.91 -23.62
CA GLU A 688 24.79 -31.53 -23.16
C GLU A 688 24.48 -31.43 -21.66
N THR A 689 25.54 -31.32 -20.87
CA THR A 689 25.47 -31.24 -19.41
C THR A 689 26.05 -29.94 -18.91
N VAL A 690 25.64 -29.57 -17.71
CA VAL A 690 26.21 -28.49 -16.93
C VAL A 690 26.96 -29.13 -15.77
N GLU A 691 28.24 -28.80 -15.64
CA GLU A 691 29.02 -29.19 -14.48
C GLU A 691 28.74 -28.20 -13.35
N LEU A 692 28.26 -28.72 -12.22
CA LEU A 692 28.08 -27.99 -10.98
C LEU A 692 29.30 -28.18 -10.09
N GLY A 693 29.89 -27.09 -9.61
CA GLY A 693 30.99 -27.08 -8.66
C GLY A 693 30.52 -26.78 -7.24
N MET A 694 31.07 -27.49 -6.25
CA MET A 694 30.74 -27.27 -4.85
C MET A 694 31.94 -27.46 -3.93
N VAL A 695 31.95 -26.69 -2.85
CA VAL A 695 32.87 -26.81 -1.73
C VAL A 695 32.13 -27.32 -0.49
N ARG A 696 32.82 -28.05 0.37
CA ARG A 696 32.28 -28.56 1.63
C ARG A 696 33.26 -28.40 2.76
N LEU A 697 32.75 -27.86 3.85
CA LEU A 697 33.37 -27.81 5.15
C LEU A 697 32.80 -28.96 6.01
N GLU A 698 33.59 -30.02 6.23
CA GLU A 698 33.13 -31.26 6.88
C GLU A 698 32.84 -31.06 8.37
N ALA A 699 31.74 -31.60 8.91
CA ALA A 699 31.43 -31.56 10.33
C ALA A 699 32.59 -32.05 11.21
N GLU A 700 32.93 -31.30 12.26
CA GLU A 700 34.03 -31.68 13.17
C GLU A 700 33.68 -32.93 14.00
N ASP A 701 32.41 -33.07 14.42
CA ASP A 701 31.90 -34.22 15.16
C ASP A 701 31.16 -35.17 14.22
N LYS A 702 31.94 -35.95 13.46
CA LYS A 702 31.41 -36.94 12.49
C LYS A 702 30.47 -37.97 13.13
N ALA A 703 30.65 -38.27 14.41
CA ALA A 703 29.83 -39.27 15.12
C ALA A 703 28.40 -38.78 15.38
N ASN A 704 28.21 -37.48 15.60
CA ASN A 704 26.90 -36.88 15.91
C ASN A 704 26.45 -35.86 14.85
N ARG A 705 26.97 -35.96 13.62
CA ARG A 705 26.60 -35.12 12.48
C ARG A 705 25.10 -35.21 12.18
N ILE A 706 24.43 -34.06 12.08
CA ILE A 706 23.00 -33.91 11.75
C ILE A 706 22.74 -34.16 10.25
N GLY A 707 23.61 -33.64 9.37
CA GLY A 707 23.47 -33.78 7.92
C GLY A 707 24.13 -32.63 7.16
N TYR A 708 23.64 -32.36 5.95
CA TYR A 708 24.12 -31.26 5.10
C TYR A 708 23.39 -29.95 5.38
N LEU A 709 24.14 -28.84 5.37
CA LEU A 709 23.61 -27.48 5.36
C LEU A 709 24.09 -26.77 4.08
N PHE A 710 23.19 -26.58 3.12
CA PHE A 710 23.49 -25.76 1.94
C PHE A 710 23.35 -24.28 2.29
N ILE A 711 24.34 -23.48 1.91
CA ILE A 711 24.28 -22.03 2.03
C ILE A 711 24.22 -21.39 0.64
N ASN A 712 23.45 -20.33 0.50
CA ASN A 712 23.46 -19.50 -0.71
C ASN A 712 23.46 -18.01 -0.32
N PRO A 713 24.47 -17.22 -0.76
CA PRO A 713 24.60 -15.82 -0.38
C PRO A 713 23.66 -14.87 -1.12
N GLY A 714 22.97 -15.36 -2.17
CA GLY A 714 22.15 -14.54 -3.04
C GLY A 714 22.91 -13.85 -4.17
N GLY A 715 22.57 -12.59 -4.42
CA GLY A 715 22.95 -11.83 -5.61
C GLY A 715 21.73 -11.49 -6.47
N PRO A 716 21.35 -12.29 -7.49
CA PRO A 716 21.94 -13.55 -7.93
C PRO A 716 23.37 -13.42 -8.47
N GLY A 717 24.04 -14.55 -8.74
CA GLY A 717 25.41 -14.58 -9.24
C GLY A 717 26.50 -14.62 -8.16
N GLY A 718 26.12 -14.53 -6.88
CA GLY A 718 27.05 -14.72 -5.76
C GLY A 718 27.52 -16.17 -5.64
N GLN A 719 28.84 -16.36 -5.53
CA GLN A 719 29.46 -17.68 -5.43
C GLN A 719 29.27 -18.21 -4.00
N ALA A 720 28.46 -19.24 -3.83
CA ALA A 720 28.30 -19.95 -2.55
C ALA A 720 29.62 -20.57 -2.09
N SER A 721 30.49 -20.94 -3.03
CA SER A 721 31.84 -21.40 -2.75
C SER A 721 32.71 -20.35 -2.05
N ARG A 722 32.73 -19.13 -2.59
CA ARG A 722 33.43 -17.98 -1.97
C ARG A 722 32.79 -17.59 -0.64
N ALA A 723 31.45 -17.61 -0.58
CA ALA A 723 30.73 -17.30 0.64
C ALA A 723 31.14 -18.25 1.78
N LEU A 724 31.23 -19.56 1.53
CA LEU A 724 31.65 -20.53 2.54
C LEU A 724 33.05 -20.24 3.08
N VAL A 725 34.02 -19.95 2.19
CA VAL A 725 35.38 -19.55 2.59
C VAL A 725 35.33 -18.36 3.55
N SER A 726 34.53 -17.34 3.22
CA SER A 726 34.45 -16.10 4.01
C SER A 726 33.80 -16.27 5.39
N VAL A 727 33.01 -17.33 5.59
CA VAL A 727 32.27 -17.56 6.85
C VAL A 727 32.78 -18.76 7.65
N ALA A 728 33.63 -19.61 7.08
CA ALA A 728 34.06 -20.87 7.69
C ALA A 728 34.51 -20.71 9.16
N ASP A 729 35.33 -19.69 9.45
CA ASP A 729 35.85 -19.42 10.79
C ASP A 729 34.89 -18.62 11.69
N ARG A 730 33.78 -18.13 11.13
CA ARG A 730 32.76 -17.31 11.82
C ARG A 730 31.47 -18.09 12.09
N LEU A 731 31.37 -19.33 11.60
CA LEU A 731 30.24 -20.19 11.91
C LEU A 731 30.21 -20.52 13.39
N ASP A 732 29.00 -20.65 13.91
CA ASP A 732 28.78 -21.07 15.29
C ASP A 732 29.44 -22.45 15.53
N PRO A 733 30.18 -22.64 16.63
CA PRO A 733 30.87 -23.89 16.92
C PRO A 733 29.94 -25.12 16.90
N GLU A 734 28.69 -24.99 17.30
CA GLU A 734 27.74 -26.11 17.25
C GLU A 734 27.30 -26.42 15.82
N ILE A 735 27.08 -25.40 14.99
CA ILE A 735 26.83 -25.59 13.55
C ILE A 735 28.02 -26.30 12.91
N ARG A 736 29.24 -25.82 13.21
CA ARG A 736 30.50 -26.38 12.70
C ARG A 736 30.71 -27.83 13.13
N ALA A 737 30.34 -28.17 14.35
CA ALA A 737 30.43 -29.53 14.88
C ALA A 737 29.42 -30.48 14.22
N LYS A 738 28.21 -30.01 13.89
CA LYS A 738 27.08 -30.88 13.54
C LYS A 738 26.71 -30.93 12.05
N PHE A 739 27.14 -29.97 11.23
CA PHE A 739 26.79 -29.93 9.80
C PHE A 739 28.00 -30.07 8.88
N ASP A 740 27.81 -30.83 7.80
CA ASP A 740 28.61 -30.66 6.59
C ASP A 740 28.05 -29.44 5.85
N VAL A 741 28.76 -28.32 5.89
CA VAL A 741 28.30 -27.08 5.25
C VAL A 741 28.75 -27.07 3.80
N ILE A 742 27.81 -26.92 2.87
CA ILE A 742 28.06 -26.97 1.43
C ILE A 742 27.77 -25.62 0.79
N GLY A 743 28.77 -25.09 0.09
CA GLY A 743 28.59 -24.01 -0.88
C GLY A 743 28.47 -24.62 -2.28
N LEU A 744 27.25 -24.80 -2.77
CA LEU A 744 26.98 -25.21 -4.14
C LEU A 744 26.78 -23.96 -5.00
N ASP A 745 27.68 -23.72 -5.95
CA ASP A 745 27.51 -22.63 -6.89
C ASP A 745 26.39 -23.03 -7.89
N PRO A 746 25.33 -22.21 -8.06
CA PRO A 746 24.31 -22.51 -9.06
C PRO A 746 24.89 -22.61 -10.48
N ARG A 747 24.18 -23.28 -11.39
CA ARG A 747 24.51 -23.26 -12.82
C ARG A 747 24.77 -21.82 -13.30
N GLY A 748 25.85 -21.61 -14.06
CA GLY A 748 26.24 -20.28 -14.52
C GLY A 748 27.04 -19.45 -13.51
N VAL A 749 27.23 -19.90 -12.27
CA VAL A 749 27.86 -19.12 -11.17
C VAL A 749 29.19 -19.74 -10.76
N GLY A 750 30.18 -18.89 -10.46
CA GLY A 750 31.41 -19.28 -9.76
C GLY A 750 32.16 -20.44 -10.40
N ILE A 751 32.38 -21.52 -9.64
CA ILE A 751 33.09 -22.72 -10.11
C ILE A 751 32.20 -23.73 -10.84
N SER A 752 30.87 -23.53 -10.86
CA SER A 752 30.00 -24.22 -11.81
C SER A 752 30.24 -23.67 -13.20
N THR A 753 29.88 -24.43 -14.25
CA THR A 753 30.01 -23.99 -15.66
C THR A 753 29.52 -22.54 -15.80
N PRO A 754 30.42 -21.55 -15.95
CA PRO A 754 30.06 -20.17 -15.62
C PRO A 754 29.53 -19.41 -16.83
N VAL A 755 28.68 -18.41 -16.57
CA VAL A 755 28.35 -17.40 -17.58
C VAL A 755 29.59 -16.54 -17.83
N ARG A 756 29.95 -16.37 -19.10
CA ARG A 756 31.05 -15.54 -19.57
C ARG A 756 30.52 -14.50 -20.55
N CYS A 757 30.94 -13.25 -20.39
CA CYS A 757 30.60 -12.14 -21.29
C CYS A 757 31.89 -11.43 -21.74
N ASP A 758 31.80 -10.48 -22.66
CA ASP A 758 32.95 -9.65 -23.02
C ASP A 758 33.10 -8.49 -22.00
N PRO A 759 34.22 -8.40 -21.25
CA PRO A 759 34.41 -7.35 -20.25
C PRO A 759 34.45 -5.94 -20.86
N SER A 760 34.91 -5.80 -22.11
CA SER A 760 34.93 -4.49 -22.79
C SER A 760 33.52 -3.99 -23.11
N VAL A 761 32.60 -4.91 -23.44
CA VAL A 761 31.19 -4.60 -23.64
C VAL A 761 30.54 -4.29 -22.30
N PHE A 762 30.71 -5.15 -21.29
CA PHE A 762 30.13 -4.96 -19.95
C PHE A 762 30.56 -3.63 -19.31
N ASN A 763 31.82 -3.24 -19.45
CA ASN A 763 32.35 -2.02 -18.83
C ASN A 763 31.99 -0.73 -19.58
N LYS A 764 31.36 -0.82 -20.77
CA LYS A 764 30.90 0.35 -21.52
C LYS A 764 29.93 1.16 -20.67
N ARG A 765 30.20 2.46 -20.53
CA ARG A 765 29.33 3.36 -19.76
C ARG A 765 28.10 3.70 -20.60
N VAL A 766 26.92 3.36 -20.09
CA VAL A 766 25.61 3.72 -20.65
C VAL A 766 24.75 4.34 -19.56
N LYS A 767 23.74 5.13 -19.93
CA LYS A 767 22.77 5.68 -18.97
C LYS A 767 21.67 4.66 -18.72
N PHE A 768 21.54 4.21 -17.48
CA PHE A 768 20.43 3.35 -17.09
C PHE A 768 19.15 4.15 -16.85
N MET A 769 19.26 5.48 -16.67
CA MET A 769 18.15 6.42 -16.55
C MET A 769 18.07 7.35 -17.78
N PRO A 770 17.64 6.83 -18.96
CA PRO A 770 17.61 7.60 -20.20
C PRO A 770 16.53 8.68 -20.18
N LYS A 771 16.87 9.87 -20.69
CA LYS A 771 15.96 11.03 -20.82
C LYS A 771 15.57 11.35 -22.26
N THR A 772 16.28 10.76 -23.21
CA THR A 772 16.11 10.99 -24.65
C THR A 772 16.03 9.66 -25.39
N GLU A 773 15.44 9.68 -26.58
CA GLU A 773 15.34 8.46 -27.41
C GLU A 773 16.72 7.91 -27.76
N GLU A 774 17.68 8.79 -28.04
CA GLU A 774 19.07 8.40 -28.33
C GLU A 774 19.72 7.69 -27.14
N GLU A 775 19.50 8.16 -25.91
CA GLU A 775 19.98 7.49 -24.70
C GLU A 775 19.29 6.14 -24.46
N TYR A 776 17.98 6.06 -24.76
CA TYR A 776 17.21 4.81 -24.65
C TYR A 776 17.67 3.78 -25.68
N GLU A 777 17.80 4.16 -26.95
CA GLU A 777 18.32 3.31 -28.02
C GLU A 777 19.75 2.84 -27.69
N ALA A 778 20.60 3.72 -27.13
CA ALA A 778 21.94 3.34 -26.68
C ALA A 778 21.92 2.32 -25.53
N LEU A 779 20.97 2.43 -24.59
CA LEU A 779 20.75 1.45 -23.53
C LEU A 779 20.30 0.10 -24.08
N VAL A 780 19.30 0.09 -24.96
CA VAL A 780 18.81 -1.15 -25.59
C VAL A 780 19.92 -1.82 -26.40
N GLN A 781 20.64 -1.06 -27.24
CA GLN A 781 21.75 -1.60 -28.02
C GLN A 781 22.86 -2.15 -27.13
N TYR A 782 23.20 -1.45 -26.04
CA TYR A 782 24.17 -1.94 -25.06
C TYR A 782 23.72 -3.29 -24.45
N ASN A 783 22.46 -3.42 -24.05
CA ASN A 783 21.94 -4.65 -23.47
C ASN A 783 21.94 -5.81 -24.48
N GLU A 784 21.57 -5.55 -25.74
CA GLU A 784 21.59 -6.53 -26.84
C GLU A 784 23.03 -6.98 -27.15
N ASP A 785 23.97 -6.04 -27.27
CA ASP A 785 25.40 -6.31 -27.49
C ASP A 785 25.98 -7.14 -26.35
N LEU A 786 25.65 -6.78 -25.11
CA LEU A 786 26.08 -7.49 -23.91
C LEU A 786 25.53 -8.92 -23.91
N GLY A 787 24.20 -9.08 -24.10
CA GLY A 787 23.56 -10.39 -24.16
C GLY A 787 24.12 -11.27 -25.27
N ALA A 788 24.39 -10.71 -26.45
CA ALA A 788 25.02 -11.42 -27.56
C ALA A 788 26.46 -11.84 -27.22
N SER A 789 27.22 -10.98 -26.55
CA SER A 789 28.56 -11.32 -26.05
C SER A 789 28.53 -12.46 -25.05
N CYS A 790 27.54 -12.44 -24.13
CA CYS A 790 27.35 -13.49 -23.15
C CYS A 790 26.97 -14.81 -23.83
N LEU A 791 26.06 -14.78 -24.81
CA LEU A 791 25.63 -15.98 -25.53
C LEU A 791 26.78 -16.60 -26.31
N LYS A 792 27.59 -15.78 -26.97
CA LYS A 792 28.77 -16.22 -27.71
C LYS A 792 29.83 -16.88 -26.81
N ASN A 793 30.09 -16.30 -25.65
CA ASN A 793 31.16 -16.75 -24.75
C ASN A 793 30.71 -17.85 -23.77
N THR A 794 29.41 -17.97 -23.51
CA THR A 794 28.80 -18.98 -22.62
C THR A 794 28.27 -20.18 -23.39
N GLY A 795 27.69 -19.97 -24.57
CA GLY A 795 26.96 -20.99 -25.32
C GLY A 795 25.52 -21.21 -24.81
N PRO A 796 24.91 -22.36 -25.12
CA PRO A 796 23.49 -22.64 -24.87
C PRO A 796 23.02 -22.48 -23.43
N LEU A 797 23.93 -22.64 -22.46
CA LEU A 797 23.65 -22.47 -21.03
C LEU A 797 23.00 -21.12 -20.70
N LEU A 798 23.29 -20.05 -21.44
CA LEU A 798 22.70 -18.74 -21.18
C LEU A 798 21.16 -18.78 -21.13
N ASN A 799 20.50 -19.70 -21.85
CA ASN A 799 19.03 -19.80 -21.88
C ASN A 799 18.42 -20.60 -20.72
N PHE A 800 19.25 -21.16 -19.83
CA PHE A 800 18.84 -22.15 -18.83
C PHE A 800 19.44 -21.88 -17.44
N VAL A 801 19.77 -20.62 -17.11
CA VAL A 801 20.31 -20.24 -15.78
C VAL A 801 19.24 -19.70 -14.82
N ASP A 802 17.96 -19.82 -15.16
CA ASP A 802 16.84 -19.42 -14.30
C ASP A 802 16.81 -20.14 -12.94
N THR A 803 16.12 -19.54 -11.95
CA THR A 803 16.06 -20.11 -10.59
C THR A 803 15.47 -21.53 -10.56
N ILE A 804 14.45 -21.84 -11.37
CA ILE A 804 13.79 -23.15 -11.32
C ILE A 804 14.73 -24.26 -11.76
N SER A 805 15.57 -23.97 -12.75
CA SER A 805 16.65 -24.86 -13.16
C SER A 805 17.67 -25.09 -12.04
N ALA A 806 18.09 -24.04 -11.33
CA ALA A 806 18.97 -24.16 -10.15
C ALA A 806 18.31 -24.89 -8.95
N VAL A 807 16.99 -24.74 -8.74
CA VAL A 807 16.23 -25.50 -7.74
C VAL A 807 16.29 -27.00 -8.02
N LYS A 808 16.15 -27.40 -9.28
CA LYS A 808 16.24 -28.80 -9.71
C LYS A 808 17.67 -29.35 -9.56
N ASP A 809 18.68 -28.51 -9.77
CA ASP A 809 20.08 -28.85 -9.52
C ASP A 809 20.34 -29.18 -8.05
N HIS A 810 19.86 -28.32 -7.14
CA HIS A 810 19.94 -28.58 -5.70
C HIS A 810 19.28 -29.91 -5.33
N GLU A 811 18.12 -30.24 -5.90
CA GLU A 811 17.46 -31.52 -5.63
C GLU A 811 18.25 -32.71 -6.19
N ALA A 812 18.85 -32.57 -7.38
CA ALA A 812 19.69 -33.60 -7.97
C ALA A 812 20.91 -33.90 -7.10
N VAL A 813 21.59 -32.84 -6.62
CA VAL A 813 22.73 -32.95 -5.70
C VAL A 813 22.29 -33.57 -4.38
N ARG A 814 21.18 -33.13 -3.78
CA ARG A 814 20.65 -33.70 -2.54
C ARG A 814 20.34 -35.20 -2.68
N LEU A 815 19.71 -35.60 -3.78
CA LEU A 815 19.42 -37.00 -4.07
C LEU A 815 20.71 -37.83 -4.23
N ALA A 816 21.74 -37.28 -4.89
CA ALA A 816 23.04 -37.93 -5.04
C ALA A 816 23.80 -38.06 -3.70
N LEU A 817 23.59 -37.14 -2.76
CA LEU A 817 24.11 -37.21 -1.40
C LEU A 817 23.34 -38.22 -0.52
N GLY A 818 22.11 -38.60 -0.89
CA GLY A 818 21.39 -39.72 -0.30
C GLY A 818 20.61 -39.45 0.99
N GLU A 819 20.52 -38.20 1.46
CA GLU A 819 19.76 -37.83 2.65
C GLU A 819 19.04 -36.48 2.51
N LYS A 820 18.23 -36.08 3.49
CA LYS A 820 17.61 -34.74 3.52
C LYS A 820 18.66 -33.71 3.92
N ALA A 821 18.52 -32.48 3.41
CA ALA A 821 19.41 -31.38 3.76
C ALA A 821 18.65 -30.21 4.40
N SER A 822 19.41 -29.38 5.13
CA SER A 822 19.00 -28.06 5.58
C SER A 822 19.51 -26.99 4.62
N TYR A 823 18.81 -25.86 4.52
CA TYR A 823 19.15 -24.78 3.61
C TYR A 823 19.11 -23.42 4.33
N LEU A 824 20.12 -22.59 4.09
CA LEU A 824 20.20 -21.20 4.53
C LEU A 824 20.37 -20.32 3.30
N GLY A 825 19.29 -19.62 2.94
CA GLY A 825 19.27 -18.69 1.82
C GLY A 825 19.31 -17.26 2.33
N LEU A 826 20.28 -16.49 1.82
CA LEU A 826 20.41 -15.07 2.08
C LEU A 826 19.98 -14.30 0.82
N SER A 827 19.23 -13.21 0.96
CA SER A 827 18.89 -12.33 -0.18
C SER A 827 18.21 -13.10 -1.32
N TYR A 828 18.72 -13.04 -2.56
CA TYR A 828 18.25 -13.91 -3.66
C TYR A 828 18.21 -15.41 -3.31
N GLY A 829 19.07 -15.89 -2.41
CA GLY A 829 18.99 -17.25 -1.87
C GLY A 829 17.65 -17.57 -1.21
N THR A 830 16.91 -16.57 -0.71
CA THR A 830 15.55 -16.78 -0.21
C THR A 830 14.57 -17.12 -1.33
N GLN A 831 14.72 -16.52 -2.52
CA GLN A 831 13.92 -16.87 -3.69
C GLN A 831 14.23 -18.32 -4.10
N LEU A 832 15.52 -18.67 -4.20
CA LEU A 832 15.95 -20.02 -4.56
C LEU A 832 15.34 -21.08 -3.62
N PHE A 833 15.49 -20.91 -2.30
CA PHE A 833 15.03 -21.94 -1.36
C PHE A 833 13.55 -21.90 -1.04
N SER A 834 12.86 -20.77 -1.21
CA SER A 834 11.39 -20.76 -1.16
C SER A 834 10.77 -21.47 -2.38
N GLN A 835 11.35 -21.32 -3.57
CA GLN A 835 10.94 -22.09 -4.75
C GLN A 835 11.31 -23.57 -4.63
N TYR A 836 12.46 -23.89 -4.02
CA TYR A 836 12.80 -25.28 -3.66
C TYR A 836 11.76 -25.88 -2.71
N ALA A 837 11.35 -25.14 -1.67
CA ALA A 837 10.31 -25.61 -0.74
C ALA A 837 8.98 -25.87 -1.44
N ALA A 838 8.60 -25.02 -2.40
CA ALA A 838 7.36 -25.17 -3.16
C ALA A 838 7.39 -26.37 -4.13
N LEU A 839 8.51 -26.59 -4.83
CA LEU A 839 8.65 -27.70 -5.78
C LEU A 839 8.92 -29.05 -5.11
N PHE A 840 9.63 -29.07 -3.99
CA PHE A 840 10.05 -30.27 -3.27
C PHE A 840 9.69 -30.21 -1.78
N PRO A 841 8.39 -30.09 -1.43
CA PRO A 841 7.93 -29.79 -0.07
C PRO A 841 8.29 -30.83 0.99
N ASP A 842 8.63 -32.04 0.58
CA ASP A 842 8.98 -33.16 1.46
C ASP A 842 10.48 -33.52 1.41
N SER A 843 11.31 -32.82 0.62
CA SER A 843 12.72 -33.20 0.37
C SER A 843 13.74 -32.57 1.32
N PHE A 844 13.34 -31.61 2.17
CA PHE A 844 14.25 -30.92 3.08
C PHE A 844 13.98 -31.24 4.56
N ARG A 845 14.96 -30.90 5.40
CA ARG A 845 14.90 -30.95 6.86
C ARG A 845 14.50 -29.59 7.46
N ALA A 846 15.21 -28.53 7.11
CA ALA A 846 14.97 -27.17 7.60
C ALA A 846 15.30 -26.14 6.50
N ILE A 847 14.59 -25.03 6.45
CA ILE A 847 14.89 -23.92 5.53
C ILE A 847 14.84 -22.60 6.32
N VAL A 848 15.93 -21.85 6.24
CA VAL A 848 16.04 -20.46 6.72
C VAL A 848 16.11 -19.53 5.51
N LEU A 849 15.28 -18.49 5.52
CA LEU A 849 15.20 -17.45 4.50
C LEU A 849 15.49 -16.08 5.15
N ASP A 850 16.69 -15.53 4.97
CA ASP A 850 17.12 -14.27 5.59
C ASP A 850 17.33 -13.14 4.57
N GLY A 851 16.59 -12.04 4.71
CA GLY A 851 16.49 -11.01 3.68
C GLY A 851 15.56 -11.45 2.55
N ASN A 852 14.26 -11.38 2.78
CA ASN A 852 13.25 -12.09 2.00
C ASN A 852 12.81 -11.33 0.74
N LEU A 853 12.96 -11.95 -0.42
CA LEU A 853 12.40 -11.49 -1.70
C LEU A 853 10.98 -12.02 -1.94
N GLN A 854 10.07 -11.13 -2.35
CA GLN A 854 8.73 -11.50 -2.84
C GLN A 854 8.62 -11.22 -4.34
N ARG A 855 8.53 -12.29 -5.13
CA ARG A 855 8.53 -12.21 -6.61
C ARG A 855 7.14 -12.15 -7.26
N SER A 856 6.06 -12.04 -6.49
CA SER A 856 4.68 -12.04 -7.02
C SER A 856 4.15 -10.67 -7.41
N GLN A 857 4.87 -9.61 -7.03
CA GLN A 857 4.48 -8.23 -7.25
C GLN A 857 4.76 -7.77 -8.69
N SER A 858 4.07 -6.72 -9.13
CA SER A 858 4.35 -6.08 -10.41
C SER A 858 5.71 -5.37 -10.39
N GLU A 859 6.26 -5.08 -11.57
CA GLU A 859 7.52 -4.33 -11.73
C GLU A 859 7.53 -3.00 -10.97
N SER A 860 6.44 -2.23 -11.08
CA SER A 860 6.28 -0.95 -10.40
C SER A 860 6.19 -1.12 -8.88
N SER A 861 5.49 -2.15 -8.38
CA SER A 861 5.42 -2.42 -6.95
C SER A 861 6.78 -2.82 -6.38
N ASN A 862 7.53 -3.68 -7.07
CA ASN A 862 8.88 -4.09 -6.66
C ASN A 862 9.83 -2.88 -6.60
N LEU A 863 9.81 -2.06 -7.64
CA LEU A 863 10.54 -0.79 -7.68
C LEU A 863 10.23 0.06 -6.45
N LEU A 864 8.94 0.33 -6.20
CA LEU A 864 8.47 1.19 -5.10
C LEU A 864 8.82 0.65 -3.72
N ILE A 865 8.65 -0.65 -3.51
CA ILE A 865 8.94 -1.31 -2.23
C ILE A 865 10.43 -1.20 -1.92
N GLU A 866 11.30 -1.50 -2.89
CA GLU A 866 12.74 -1.47 -2.68
C GLU A 866 13.27 -0.04 -2.54
N THR A 867 12.90 0.89 -3.43
CA THR A 867 13.40 2.27 -3.37
C THR A 867 13.00 2.97 -2.06
N THR A 868 11.80 2.68 -1.53
CA THR A 868 11.35 3.22 -0.24
C THR A 868 12.16 2.65 0.92
N ALA A 869 12.50 1.35 0.87
CA ALA A 869 13.30 0.69 1.91
C ALA A 869 14.78 1.15 1.87
N TYR A 870 15.32 1.35 0.67
CA TYR A 870 16.63 1.96 0.47
C TYR A 870 16.68 3.35 1.11
N GLU A 871 15.75 4.25 0.78
CA GLU A 871 15.73 5.57 1.39
C GLU A 871 15.51 5.57 2.91
N ALA A 872 14.67 4.66 3.41
CA ALA A 872 14.48 4.52 4.85
C ALA A 872 15.81 4.17 5.54
N THR A 873 16.59 3.25 4.97
CA THR A 873 17.91 2.87 5.47
C THR A 873 18.93 4.01 5.31
N LEU A 874 18.87 4.76 4.22
CA LEU A 874 19.72 5.94 4.02
C LEU A 874 19.49 7.00 5.10
N LYS A 875 18.22 7.19 5.50
CA LYS A 875 17.87 8.07 6.63
C LYS A 875 18.41 7.53 7.97
N GLN A 876 18.41 6.22 8.17
CA GLN A 876 19.05 5.61 9.35
C GLN A 876 20.57 5.86 9.37
N PHE A 877 21.24 5.85 8.22
CA PHE A 877 22.64 6.25 8.12
C PHE A 877 22.86 7.72 8.51
N PHE A 878 22.01 8.63 8.01
CA PHE A 878 22.10 10.05 8.38
C PHE A 878 21.90 10.25 9.89
N GLU A 879 20.89 9.63 10.48
CA GLU A 879 20.61 9.69 11.93
C GLU A 879 21.78 9.14 12.75
N TRP A 880 22.38 8.03 12.34
CA TRP A 880 23.56 7.46 13.00
C TRP A 880 24.75 8.41 12.95
N CYS A 881 25.01 8.99 11.79
CA CYS A 881 26.18 9.85 11.56
C CYS A 881 26.17 11.12 12.43
N VAL A 882 25.00 11.62 12.85
CA VAL A 882 24.87 12.77 13.77
C VAL A 882 25.65 12.55 15.07
N SER A 883 25.71 11.31 15.56
CA SER A 883 26.27 11.01 16.89
C SER A 883 27.52 10.14 16.87
N ALA A 884 27.71 9.32 15.83
CA ALA A 884 28.80 8.34 15.75
C ALA A 884 30.17 9.01 15.54
N ASP A 885 31.10 8.77 16.46
CA ASP A 885 32.48 9.29 16.40
C ASP A 885 33.23 8.80 15.15
N GLU A 886 32.88 7.63 14.64
CA GLU A 886 33.51 7.05 13.44
C GLU A 886 32.98 7.63 12.12
N CYS A 887 31.93 8.46 12.15
CA CYS A 887 31.43 9.09 10.93
C CYS A 887 32.24 10.33 10.58
N ALA A 888 32.86 10.35 9.39
CA ALA A 888 33.62 11.50 8.91
C ALA A 888 32.77 12.78 8.74
N LEU A 889 31.44 12.64 8.64
CA LEU A 889 30.48 13.75 8.56
C LEU A 889 29.88 14.11 9.92
N LYS A 890 30.44 13.63 11.05
CA LYS A 890 29.94 13.98 12.37
C LYS A 890 29.98 15.49 12.60
N GLY A 891 28.84 16.07 12.98
CA GLY A 891 28.68 17.52 13.17
C GLY A 891 28.32 18.28 11.89
N GLU A 892 28.33 17.62 10.74
CA GLU A 892 27.83 18.12 9.46
C GLU A 892 26.41 17.60 9.19
N ASP A 893 25.72 18.20 8.21
CA ASP A 893 24.45 17.69 7.71
C ASP A 893 24.70 16.63 6.63
N ALA A 894 24.79 15.36 7.05
CA ALA A 894 25.05 14.24 6.13
C ALA A 894 24.02 14.12 4.99
N ALA A 895 22.76 14.52 5.22
CA ALA A 895 21.73 14.51 4.19
C ALA A 895 22.00 15.60 3.14
N ALA A 896 22.34 16.81 3.58
CA ALA A 896 22.72 17.90 2.69
C ALA A 896 23.99 17.59 1.90
N ILE A 897 24.98 16.92 2.52
CA ILE A 897 26.19 16.48 1.83
C ILE A 897 25.87 15.43 0.76
N PHE A 898 25.04 14.43 1.06
CA PHE A 898 24.59 13.47 0.06
C PHE A 898 23.89 14.15 -1.13
N GLU A 899 22.99 15.10 -0.86
CA GLU A 899 22.33 15.89 -1.92
C GLU A 899 23.33 16.72 -2.74
N SER A 900 24.30 17.34 -2.08
CA SER A 900 25.38 18.10 -2.72
C SER A 900 26.23 17.23 -3.66
N VAL A 901 26.63 16.05 -3.22
CA VAL A 901 27.38 15.07 -4.02
C VAL A 901 26.56 14.63 -5.24
N ARG A 902 25.28 14.28 -5.03
CA ARG A 902 24.37 13.91 -6.12
C ARG A 902 24.24 15.03 -7.14
N ASP A 903 24.04 16.27 -6.69
CA ASP A 903 23.83 17.42 -7.57
C ASP A 903 25.12 17.77 -8.35
N LYS A 904 26.29 17.66 -7.71
CA LYS A 904 27.61 17.78 -8.38
C LYS A 904 27.78 16.71 -9.46
N ALA A 905 27.55 15.45 -9.12
CA ALA A 905 27.64 14.31 -10.04
C ALA A 905 26.62 14.38 -11.18
N SER A 906 25.48 15.05 -10.96
CA SER A 906 24.47 15.30 -12.00
C SER A 906 24.89 16.42 -12.95
N ALA A 907 25.64 17.42 -12.48
CA ALA A 907 26.16 18.50 -13.31
C ALA A 907 27.36 18.06 -14.17
N ALA A 908 28.28 17.28 -13.59
CA ALA A 908 29.41 16.67 -14.28
C ALA A 908 29.93 15.45 -13.49
N PRO A 909 30.48 14.42 -14.15
CA PRO A 909 31.14 13.32 -13.44
C PRO A 909 32.20 13.82 -12.47
N ILE A 910 32.21 13.28 -11.24
CA ILE A 910 33.18 13.68 -10.22
C ILE A 910 34.47 12.86 -10.44
N PRO A 911 35.66 13.49 -10.51
CA PRO A 911 36.92 12.77 -10.70
C PRO A 911 37.23 11.78 -9.58
N ALA A 912 37.87 10.67 -9.93
CA ALA A 912 38.39 9.65 -9.02
C ALA A 912 39.91 9.46 -9.27
N PRO A 913 40.76 10.41 -8.84
CA PRO A 913 42.20 10.43 -9.16
C PRO A 913 42.99 9.24 -8.59
N GLY A 914 42.46 8.50 -7.61
CA GLY A 914 43.12 7.28 -7.11
C GLY A 914 42.97 6.06 -8.02
N CYS A 915 42.16 6.16 -9.08
CA CYS A 915 41.87 5.05 -9.99
C CYS A 915 42.81 4.95 -11.21
N ASP A 916 43.89 5.72 -11.26
CA ASP A 916 44.84 5.68 -12.38
C ASP A 916 45.60 4.34 -12.49
N ASP A 917 45.84 3.65 -11.35
CA ASP A 917 46.59 2.39 -11.25
C ASP A 917 45.80 1.24 -10.57
N VAL A 918 44.50 1.45 -10.29
CA VAL A 918 43.61 0.49 -9.61
C VAL A 918 42.45 0.12 -10.53
N VAL A 919 41.87 -1.07 -10.34
CA VAL A 919 40.70 -1.56 -11.10
C VAL A 919 39.44 -0.79 -10.65
N CYS A 920 39.30 0.45 -11.08
CA CYS A 920 38.13 1.30 -10.89
C CYS A 920 38.03 2.36 -12.00
N ARG A 921 36.93 3.14 -12.01
CA ARG A 921 36.72 4.19 -13.03
C ARG A 921 37.41 5.49 -12.62
N SER A 922 37.95 6.24 -13.58
CA SER A 922 38.59 7.55 -13.35
C SER A 922 37.61 8.67 -12.96
N ASP A 923 36.30 8.40 -13.05
CA ASP A 923 35.23 9.31 -12.63
C ASP A 923 33.98 8.54 -12.16
N VAL A 924 33.08 9.22 -11.47
CA VAL A 924 31.75 8.70 -11.09
C VAL A 924 30.62 9.60 -11.58
N THR A 925 29.54 9.01 -12.07
CA THR A 925 28.30 9.72 -12.45
C THR A 925 27.30 9.75 -11.30
N VAL A 926 26.21 10.49 -11.46
CA VAL A 926 25.10 10.47 -10.49
C VAL A 926 24.49 9.08 -10.29
N GLU A 927 24.41 8.27 -11.35
CA GLU A 927 23.94 6.88 -11.27
C GLU A 927 24.92 6.02 -10.43
N ASP A 928 26.24 6.21 -10.62
CA ASP A 928 27.24 5.51 -9.81
C ASP A 928 27.10 5.87 -8.33
N VAL A 929 26.92 7.16 -8.00
CA VAL A 929 26.71 7.61 -6.61
C VAL A 929 25.49 6.93 -6.00
N ILE A 930 24.35 6.92 -6.70
CA ILE A 930 23.09 6.39 -6.15
C ILE A 930 23.12 4.86 -6.02
N PHE A 931 23.57 4.14 -7.04
CA PHE A 931 23.61 2.66 -6.99
C PHE A 931 24.65 2.15 -5.99
N THR A 932 25.82 2.79 -5.92
CA THR A 932 26.91 2.38 -5.01
C THR A 932 26.54 2.66 -3.56
N THR A 933 25.86 3.78 -3.28
CA THR A 933 25.40 4.12 -1.92
C THR A 933 24.49 3.03 -1.34
N GLN A 934 23.60 2.43 -2.14
CA GLN A 934 22.77 1.30 -1.68
C GLN A 934 23.64 0.12 -1.22
N GLY A 935 24.72 -0.16 -1.96
CA GLY A 935 25.70 -1.19 -1.61
C GLY A 935 26.39 -0.92 -0.25
N PHE A 936 26.78 0.32 0.04
CA PHE A 936 27.31 0.69 1.35
C PHE A 936 26.31 0.43 2.48
N LEU A 937 25.03 0.72 2.25
CA LEU A 937 24.00 0.57 3.29
C LEU A 937 23.67 -0.88 3.64
N THR A 938 24.08 -1.86 2.83
CA THR A 938 23.86 -3.29 3.12
C THR A 938 24.50 -3.73 4.43
N SER A 939 25.55 -3.05 4.93
CA SER A 939 26.15 -3.34 6.23
C SER A 939 26.52 -2.06 6.96
N GLN A 940 26.11 -1.94 8.23
CA GLN A 940 26.53 -0.83 9.08
C GLN A 940 28.05 -0.72 9.25
N ARG A 941 28.79 -1.84 9.06
CA ARG A 941 30.26 -1.81 9.05
C ARG A 941 30.84 -0.95 7.93
N ASN A 942 30.08 -0.72 6.86
CA ASN A 942 30.49 0.11 5.73
C ASN A 942 30.09 1.58 5.91
N TRP A 943 29.29 1.93 6.93
CA TRP A 943 28.81 3.29 7.13
C TRP A 943 29.93 4.32 7.41
N PRO A 944 30.99 4.01 8.18
CA PRO A 944 32.15 4.91 8.28
C PRO A 944 32.77 5.21 6.90
N ALA A 945 32.93 4.20 6.06
CA ALA A 945 33.46 4.35 4.70
C ALA A 945 32.52 5.18 3.81
N LEU A 946 31.19 5.02 3.95
CA LEU A 946 30.22 5.86 3.25
C LEU A 946 30.33 7.33 3.67
N GLY A 947 30.44 7.60 4.97
CA GLY A 947 30.65 8.97 5.47
C GLY A 947 31.91 9.61 4.88
N GLN A 948 33.01 8.85 4.83
CA GLN A 948 34.26 9.30 4.20
C GLN A 948 34.09 9.52 2.69
N ALA A 949 33.46 8.58 1.99
CA ALA A 949 33.24 8.66 0.54
C ALA A 949 32.41 9.89 0.15
N LEU A 950 31.36 10.21 0.93
CA LEU A 950 30.52 11.37 0.70
C LEU A 950 31.26 12.68 1.00
N LEU A 951 32.08 12.73 2.06
CA LEU A 951 32.90 13.90 2.37
C LEU A 951 33.94 14.17 1.26
N GLU A 952 34.63 13.14 0.79
CA GLU A 952 35.63 13.27 -0.28
C GLU A 952 34.98 13.66 -1.60
N ALA A 953 33.85 13.03 -1.95
CA ALA A 953 33.13 13.34 -3.19
C ALA A 953 32.58 14.77 -3.17
N ASP A 954 32.14 15.28 -2.02
CA ASP A 954 31.75 16.67 -1.88
C ASP A 954 32.93 17.62 -2.09
N ASN A 955 34.14 17.19 -1.73
CA ASN A 955 35.38 17.91 -2.03
C ASN A 955 35.95 17.64 -3.44
N GLY A 956 35.22 16.94 -4.31
CA GLY A 956 35.60 16.72 -5.71
C GLY A 956 36.45 15.48 -5.96
N ASN A 957 36.55 14.56 -5.00
CA ASN A 957 37.26 13.29 -5.13
C ASN A 957 36.31 12.11 -4.85
N ALA A 958 35.92 11.38 -5.88
CA ALA A 958 35.02 10.23 -5.77
C ALA A 958 35.73 8.87 -5.82
N THR A 959 37.03 8.81 -5.49
CA THR A 959 37.83 7.58 -5.54
C THR A 959 37.18 6.44 -4.74
N VAL A 960 36.77 6.69 -3.50
CA VAL A 960 36.15 5.65 -2.64
C VAL A 960 34.83 5.13 -3.22
N ILE A 961 34.03 5.98 -3.86
CA ILE A 961 32.80 5.55 -4.55
C ILE A 961 33.15 4.69 -5.76
N SER A 962 34.17 5.09 -6.52
CA SER A 962 34.61 4.37 -7.72
C SER A 962 35.21 3.00 -7.40
N GLU A 963 36.02 2.90 -6.34
CA GLU A 963 36.61 1.63 -5.86
C GLU A 963 35.54 0.63 -5.38
N PHE A 964 34.44 1.12 -4.83
CA PHE A 964 33.32 0.28 -4.42
C PHE A 964 32.45 -0.16 -5.62
N ASN A 965 32.52 0.55 -6.74
CA ASN A 965 31.80 0.21 -7.97
C ASN A 965 32.56 -0.85 -8.78
N GLN A 966 32.02 -2.07 -8.81
CA GLN A 966 32.66 -3.20 -9.48
C GLN A 966 32.70 -3.03 -11.00
N ILE A 967 33.87 -3.30 -11.60
CA ILE A 967 34.06 -3.40 -13.05
C ILE A 967 34.52 -4.81 -13.40
N ALA A 968 34.12 -5.29 -14.59
CA ALA A 968 34.47 -6.63 -15.02
C ALA A 968 35.95 -6.71 -15.44
N ILE A 969 36.67 -7.73 -14.97
CA ILE A 969 38.10 -7.92 -15.29
C ILE A 969 38.37 -9.01 -16.34
N GLY A 970 37.31 -9.68 -16.81
CA GLY A 970 37.38 -10.78 -17.78
C GLY A 970 37.64 -12.15 -17.15
N ASP A 971 37.59 -12.24 -15.82
CA ASP A 971 37.68 -13.52 -15.10
C ASP A 971 36.27 -13.98 -14.70
N ALA A 972 35.84 -15.13 -15.21
CA ALA A 972 34.48 -15.60 -15.02
C ALA A 972 34.13 -15.93 -13.56
N TYR A 973 35.13 -16.28 -12.74
CA TYR A 973 34.91 -16.56 -11.33
C TYR A 973 34.73 -15.26 -10.56
N GLU A 974 35.62 -14.28 -10.73
CA GLU A 974 35.54 -12.97 -10.06
C GLU A 974 34.34 -12.15 -10.56
N ASP A 975 34.04 -12.18 -11.86
CA ASP A 975 32.95 -11.43 -12.49
C ASP A 975 31.59 -12.15 -12.39
N SER A 976 31.49 -13.29 -11.70
CA SER A 976 30.25 -14.09 -11.62
C SER A 976 29.06 -13.27 -11.10
N TYR A 977 29.28 -12.40 -10.11
CA TYR A 977 28.21 -11.53 -9.59
C TYR A 977 27.66 -10.59 -10.69
N LEU A 978 28.53 -10.13 -11.60
CA LEU A 978 28.20 -9.22 -12.69
C LEU A 978 27.55 -9.96 -13.88
N TYR A 979 28.17 -11.04 -14.34
CA TYR A 979 27.74 -11.77 -15.53
C TYR A 979 26.54 -12.67 -15.24
N ALA A 980 26.68 -13.58 -14.26
CA ALA A 980 25.61 -14.50 -13.91
C ALA A 980 24.45 -13.76 -13.23
N GLY A 981 24.74 -12.73 -12.41
CA GLY A 981 23.70 -11.91 -11.78
C GLY A 981 22.73 -11.30 -12.80
N THR A 982 23.25 -10.68 -13.86
CA THR A 982 22.44 -10.15 -14.95
C THR A 982 21.70 -11.26 -15.71
N ALA A 983 22.39 -12.33 -16.11
CA ALA A 983 21.79 -13.40 -16.90
C ALA A 983 20.66 -14.15 -16.17
N ILE A 984 20.81 -14.39 -14.87
CA ILE A 984 19.81 -15.01 -14.00
C ILE A 984 18.65 -14.04 -13.76
N GLY A 985 18.97 -12.79 -13.38
CA GLY A 985 17.96 -11.78 -13.09
C GLY A 985 17.01 -11.54 -14.27
N CYS A 986 17.53 -11.48 -15.50
CA CYS A 986 16.71 -11.31 -16.71
C CYS A 986 15.81 -12.51 -17.05
N GLN A 987 16.05 -13.68 -16.46
CA GLN A 987 15.21 -14.88 -16.64
C GLN A 987 14.19 -15.05 -15.51
N ASP A 988 14.40 -14.38 -14.39
CA ASP A 988 13.61 -14.55 -13.17
C ASP A 988 12.63 -13.39 -12.88
N TRP A 989 12.89 -12.19 -13.37
CA TRP A 989 12.13 -10.98 -13.05
C TRP A 989 11.58 -10.32 -14.31
N SER A 990 10.34 -9.85 -14.25
CA SER A 990 9.71 -9.17 -15.39
C SER A 990 10.45 -7.86 -15.73
N HIS A 991 10.60 -7.61 -17.03
CA HIS A 991 11.22 -6.42 -17.62
C HIS A 991 10.41 -5.95 -18.84
N ALA A 992 9.13 -5.68 -18.63
CA ALA A 992 8.15 -5.41 -19.67
C ALA A 992 8.23 -4.00 -20.28
N SER A 993 9.17 -3.15 -19.85
CA SER A 993 9.42 -1.83 -20.46
C SER A 993 9.88 -2.00 -21.91
N LYS A 994 9.21 -1.33 -22.85
CA LYS A 994 9.46 -1.45 -24.30
C LYS A 994 9.73 -0.11 -24.98
N SER A 995 9.72 0.98 -24.23
CA SER A 995 9.94 2.33 -24.75
C SER A 995 10.61 3.23 -23.71
N LEU A 996 11.20 4.34 -24.17
CA LEU A 996 11.64 5.43 -23.30
C LEU A 996 10.53 5.89 -22.36
N ALA A 997 9.28 5.98 -22.86
CA ALA A 997 8.14 6.41 -22.07
C ALA A 997 7.89 5.49 -20.85
N ASP A 998 8.01 4.17 -21.01
CA ASP A 998 7.83 3.21 -19.91
C ASP A 998 8.92 3.36 -18.84
N VAL A 999 10.17 3.61 -19.27
CA VAL A 999 11.31 3.76 -18.36
C VAL A 999 11.22 5.09 -17.59
N VAL A 1000 10.93 6.18 -18.29
CA VAL A 1000 10.72 7.51 -17.69
C VAL A 1000 9.49 7.51 -16.77
N GLU A 1001 8.44 6.77 -17.10
CA GLU A 1001 7.30 6.56 -16.19
C GLU A 1001 7.78 5.91 -14.88
N LYS A 1002 8.55 4.82 -14.93
CA LYS A 1002 9.09 4.19 -13.72
C LYS A 1002 10.01 5.10 -12.91
N GLU A 1003 10.90 5.85 -13.55
CA GLU A 1003 11.77 6.82 -12.88
C GLU A 1003 10.97 7.88 -12.14
N ASN A 1004 10.00 8.49 -12.83
CA ASN A 1004 9.12 9.47 -12.22
C ASN A 1004 8.37 8.86 -11.04
N LEU A 1005 7.96 7.58 -11.12
CA LEU A 1005 7.28 6.89 -10.02
C LEU A 1005 8.20 6.78 -8.82
N GLY A 1006 9.40 6.25 -9.04
CA GLY A 1006 10.36 6.07 -7.98
C GLY A 1006 10.79 7.40 -7.37
N ALA A 1007 11.10 8.43 -8.16
CA ALA A 1007 11.55 9.74 -7.69
C ALA A 1007 10.52 10.44 -6.79
N VAL A 1008 9.23 10.20 -7.02
CA VAL A 1008 8.15 10.76 -6.19
C VAL A 1008 8.16 10.13 -4.79
N PHE A 1009 8.35 8.81 -4.71
CA PHE A 1009 8.36 8.07 -3.45
C PHE A 1009 9.70 8.14 -2.73
N SER A 1010 10.77 8.27 -3.50
CA SER A 1010 12.15 8.28 -3.06
C SER A 1010 12.96 9.35 -3.82
N PRO A 1011 12.82 10.64 -3.43
CA PRO A 1011 13.45 11.77 -4.11
C PRO A 1011 14.97 11.91 -3.86
N LEU A 1012 15.51 11.36 -2.77
CA LEU A 1012 16.95 11.35 -2.50
C LEU A 1012 17.67 10.48 -3.53
N THR A 1013 17.10 9.31 -3.82
CA THR A 1013 17.66 8.31 -4.75
C THR A 1013 17.11 8.42 -6.16
N LEU A 1014 16.23 9.39 -6.43
CA LEU A 1014 15.55 9.56 -7.73
C LEU A 1014 14.80 8.29 -8.19
N GLY A 1015 14.37 7.46 -7.24
CA GLY A 1015 13.74 6.18 -7.53
C GLY A 1015 14.67 5.06 -7.99
N ALA A 1016 15.97 5.32 -8.14
CA ALA A 1016 16.93 4.32 -8.58
C ALA A 1016 17.30 3.38 -7.41
N CYS A 1017 17.26 2.07 -7.70
CA CYS A 1017 17.59 0.97 -6.80
C CYS A 1017 17.99 -0.28 -7.62
N GLN A 1018 18.29 -1.41 -6.98
CA GLN A 1018 18.67 -2.65 -7.67
C GLN A 1018 17.53 -3.16 -8.57
N SER A 1019 16.28 -3.12 -8.11
CA SER A 1019 15.11 -3.48 -8.95
C SER A 1019 15.00 -2.61 -10.21
N TYR A 1020 15.23 -1.29 -10.09
CA TYR A 1020 15.21 -0.40 -11.25
C TYR A 1020 16.29 -0.82 -12.26
N LYS A 1021 17.54 -0.96 -11.78
CA LYS A 1021 18.68 -1.34 -12.62
C LYS A 1021 18.46 -2.70 -13.28
N LEU A 1022 17.92 -3.67 -12.56
CA LEU A 1022 17.60 -4.99 -13.10
C LEU A 1022 16.57 -4.91 -14.23
N GLN A 1023 15.49 -4.16 -14.03
CA GLN A 1023 14.45 -4.03 -15.06
C GLN A 1023 14.95 -3.33 -16.32
N THR A 1024 15.84 -2.33 -16.20
CA THR A 1024 16.37 -1.57 -17.35
C THR A 1024 17.52 -2.28 -18.06
N GLN A 1025 18.39 -2.99 -17.34
CA GLN A 1025 19.50 -3.76 -17.94
C GLN A 1025 19.06 -5.04 -18.67
N CYS A 1026 17.79 -5.45 -18.51
CA CYS A 1026 17.22 -6.62 -19.19
C CYS A 1026 16.40 -6.29 -20.44
N ILE A 1027 16.20 -5.01 -20.76
CA ILE A 1027 15.47 -4.61 -21.97
C ILE A 1027 16.26 -5.08 -23.20
N GLY A 1028 15.65 -5.91 -24.04
CA GLY A 1028 16.30 -6.49 -25.23
C GLY A 1028 17.17 -7.72 -24.93
N TRP A 1029 17.16 -8.27 -23.70
CA TRP A 1029 17.95 -9.44 -23.37
C TRP A 1029 17.56 -10.66 -24.24
N PRO A 1030 18.54 -11.42 -24.78
CA PRO A 1030 18.26 -12.45 -25.79
C PRO A 1030 17.66 -13.74 -25.22
N ALA A 1031 17.87 -14.02 -23.93
CA ALA A 1031 17.34 -15.22 -23.28
C ALA A 1031 15.88 -14.99 -22.83
N PRO A 1032 15.01 -16.03 -22.91
CA PRO A 1032 13.61 -15.91 -22.52
C PRO A 1032 13.43 -15.75 -21.01
N LEU A 1033 12.34 -15.10 -20.59
CA LEU A 1033 11.89 -15.07 -19.19
C LEU A 1033 11.35 -16.46 -18.78
N SER A 1034 12.25 -17.35 -18.34
CA SER A 1034 11.95 -18.77 -18.07
C SER A 1034 11.30 -19.03 -16.71
N ASN A 1035 11.47 -18.13 -15.75
CA ASN A 1035 10.84 -18.19 -14.43
C ASN A 1035 10.06 -16.89 -14.21
N PRO A 1036 8.83 -16.76 -14.73
CA PRO A 1036 8.04 -15.54 -14.58
C PRO A 1036 7.61 -15.29 -13.12
N PRO A 1037 7.46 -14.02 -12.71
CA PRO A 1037 6.88 -13.63 -11.41
C PRO A 1037 5.55 -14.32 -11.08
N ALA A 1038 5.48 -14.95 -9.91
CA ALA A 1038 4.27 -15.63 -9.42
C ALA A 1038 4.31 -15.81 -7.89
N PRO A 1039 3.15 -15.88 -7.21
CA PRO A 1039 3.09 -16.22 -5.79
C PRO A 1039 3.66 -17.59 -5.48
N ILE A 1040 4.37 -17.70 -4.35
CA ILE A 1040 4.94 -18.97 -3.88
C ILE A 1040 3.93 -19.69 -3.00
N VAL A 1041 3.37 -20.80 -3.50
CA VAL A 1041 2.41 -21.61 -2.75
C VAL A 1041 3.13 -22.80 -2.12
N TYR A 1042 3.50 -22.67 -0.85
CA TYR A 1042 4.04 -23.78 -0.05
C TYR A 1042 2.95 -24.41 0.83
N LYS A 1043 2.84 -25.75 0.77
CA LYS A 1043 1.87 -26.54 1.56
C LYS A 1043 2.52 -27.75 2.25
N GLY A 1044 3.85 -27.78 2.33
CA GLY A 1044 4.57 -28.86 3.01
C GLY A 1044 4.42 -28.78 4.53
N LYS A 1045 4.78 -29.87 5.21
CA LYS A 1045 4.69 -29.97 6.68
C LYS A 1045 5.79 -29.23 7.43
N PRO A 1046 7.07 -29.27 7.02
CA PRO A 1046 8.11 -28.51 7.70
C PRO A 1046 7.77 -27.02 7.75
N GLU A 1047 7.83 -26.41 8.93
CA GLU A 1047 7.70 -24.97 9.06
C GLU A 1047 9.02 -24.28 8.69
N LEU A 1048 8.95 -23.20 7.93
CA LEU A 1048 10.11 -22.41 7.49
C LEU A 1048 10.42 -21.29 8.50
N LEU A 1049 11.70 -20.98 8.67
CA LEU A 1049 12.11 -19.77 9.39
C LEU A 1049 12.43 -18.66 8.39
N MET A 1050 11.69 -17.55 8.46
CA MET A 1050 12.00 -16.32 7.73
C MET A 1050 12.65 -15.33 8.68
N VAL A 1051 13.68 -14.62 8.23
CA VAL A 1051 14.41 -13.61 8.99
C VAL A 1051 14.49 -12.32 8.17
N ASN A 1052 14.22 -11.17 8.76
CA ASN A 1052 14.40 -9.89 8.07
C ASN A 1052 14.73 -8.76 9.04
N SER A 1053 15.57 -7.82 8.63
CA SER A 1053 15.72 -6.56 9.37
C SER A 1053 14.56 -5.62 9.06
N LEU A 1054 14.26 -4.69 9.98
CA LEU A 1054 13.24 -3.65 9.75
C LEU A 1054 13.67 -2.65 8.68
N TYR A 1055 14.96 -2.31 8.62
CA TYR A 1055 15.54 -1.37 7.67
C TYR A 1055 16.56 -2.08 6.77
N ASP A 1056 16.05 -2.96 5.92
CA ASP A 1056 16.83 -3.64 4.90
C ASP A 1056 16.75 -2.85 3.57
N PRO A 1057 17.86 -2.31 3.04
CA PRO A 1057 17.85 -1.50 1.84
C PRO A 1057 17.68 -2.30 0.54
N SER A 1058 17.83 -3.62 0.59
CA SER A 1058 17.80 -4.51 -0.58
C SER A 1058 16.59 -5.44 -0.56
N THR A 1059 16.22 -5.96 0.60
CA THR A 1059 15.07 -6.87 0.76
C THR A 1059 14.12 -6.37 1.84
N SER A 1060 13.24 -5.46 1.42
CA SER A 1060 12.30 -4.74 2.29
C SER A 1060 11.53 -5.65 3.25
N TYR A 1061 11.31 -5.18 4.48
CA TYR A 1061 10.44 -5.84 5.45
C TYR A 1061 9.01 -6.06 4.90
N THR A 1062 8.55 -5.20 3.98
CA THR A 1062 7.27 -5.38 3.27
C THR A 1062 7.25 -6.64 2.42
N TRP A 1063 8.35 -6.99 1.75
CA TRP A 1063 8.47 -8.26 1.02
C TRP A 1063 8.48 -9.46 1.96
N ALA A 1064 9.11 -9.35 3.14
CA ALA A 1064 9.05 -10.43 4.14
C ALA A 1064 7.61 -10.71 4.61
N LEU A 1065 6.81 -9.66 4.89
CA LEU A 1065 5.40 -9.80 5.23
C LEU A 1065 4.57 -10.37 4.06
N GLY A 1066 4.85 -9.89 2.85
CA GLY A 1066 4.19 -10.37 1.63
C GLY A 1066 4.47 -11.86 1.37
N LEU A 1067 5.73 -12.28 1.44
CA LEU A 1067 6.13 -13.68 1.29
C LEU A 1067 5.56 -14.57 2.40
N GLN A 1068 5.50 -14.09 3.65
CA GLN A 1068 4.86 -14.82 4.75
C GLN A 1068 3.37 -15.07 4.48
N SER A 1069 2.68 -14.13 3.81
CA SER A 1069 1.27 -14.32 3.42
C SER A 1069 1.08 -15.41 2.34
N GLU A 1070 2.11 -15.66 1.53
CA GLU A 1070 2.15 -16.69 0.49
C GLU A 1070 2.57 -18.05 1.07
N ILE A 1071 3.56 -18.05 1.96
CA ILE A 1071 4.08 -19.22 2.68
C ILE A 1071 3.47 -19.27 4.08
N LYS A 1072 2.22 -19.75 4.16
CA LYS A 1072 1.46 -19.79 5.43
C LYS A 1072 2.10 -20.63 6.54
N ASN A 1073 2.98 -21.57 6.18
CA ASN A 1073 3.70 -22.44 7.12
C ASN A 1073 5.11 -21.91 7.40
N ALA A 1074 5.20 -20.64 7.80
CA ALA A 1074 6.46 -19.97 8.09
C ALA A 1074 6.35 -19.01 9.28
N VAL A 1075 7.42 -18.93 10.08
CA VAL A 1075 7.56 -17.97 11.18
C VAL A 1075 8.54 -16.89 10.77
N LEU A 1076 8.13 -15.62 10.87
CA LEU A 1076 8.98 -14.46 10.66
C LEU A 1076 9.64 -14.02 11.98
N LEU A 1077 10.96 -14.04 11.99
CA LEU A 1077 11.85 -13.48 13.00
C LEU A 1077 12.33 -12.11 12.53
N THR A 1078 12.02 -11.07 13.30
CA THR A 1078 12.34 -9.68 12.91
C THR A 1078 13.55 -9.18 13.69
N ARG A 1079 14.51 -8.57 13.01
CA ARG A 1079 15.62 -7.86 13.63
C ARG A 1079 15.35 -6.35 13.62
N ASN A 1080 15.28 -5.73 14.80
CA ASN A 1080 15.11 -4.29 14.94
C ASN A 1080 16.43 -3.56 14.66
N GLY A 1081 16.77 -3.39 13.38
CA GLY A 1081 17.99 -2.71 12.98
C GLY A 1081 18.06 -2.46 11.49
N SER A 1082 19.18 -1.84 11.09
CA SER A 1082 19.49 -1.54 9.68
C SER A 1082 20.48 -2.52 9.06
N GLY A 1083 20.46 -2.62 7.75
CA GLY A 1083 21.35 -3.45 6.96
C GLY A 1083 20.64 -4.66 6.36
N HIS A 1084 21.30 -5.24 5.35
CA HIS A 1084 20.79 -6.33 4.55
C HIS A 1084 21.16 -7.68 5.15
N THR A 1085 20.16 -8.55 5.33
CA THR A 1085 20.28 -9.85 6.04
C THR A 1085 20.71 -9.69 7.52
N SER A 1086 20.72 -10.79 8.27
CA SER A 1086 20.94 -10.78 9.72
C SER A 1086 21.88 -11.88 10.24
N TYR A 1087 21.95 -13.04 9.58
CA TYR A 1087 22.65 -14.23 10.07
C TYR A 1087 24.15 -14.00 10.30
N LEU A 1088 24.80 -13.22 9.42
CA LEU A 1088 26.25 -12.97 9.50
C LEU A 1088 26.61 -11.82 10.44
N LEU A 1089 25.64 -11.21 11.12
CA LEU A 1089 25.87 -10.16 12.12
C LEU A 1089 26.12 -10.73 13.52
N GLY A 1090 25.74 -11.99 13.79
CA GLY A 1090 25.84 -12.59 15.11
C GLY A 1090 24.65 -12.23 16.02
N GLY A 1091 24.85 -12.32 17.34
CA GLY A 1091 23.85 -11.92 18.33
C GLY A 1091 22.59 -12.79 18.37
N GLU A 1092 21.54 -12.25 18.99
CA GLU A 1092 20.29 -12.96 19.30
C GLU A 1092 19.59 -13.53 18.05
N THR A 1093 19.51 -12.77 16.95
CA THR A 1093 18.92 -13.26 15.69
C THR A 1093 19.63 -14.51 15.19
N THR A 1094 20.97 -14.51 15.23
CA THR A 1094 21.80 -15.64 14.77
C THR A 1094 21.62 -16.84 15.69
N SER A 1095 21.59 -16.63 17.01
CA SER A 1095 21.35 -17.70 17.98
C SER A 1095 19.99 -18.37 17.80
N LEU A 1096 18.92 -17.62 17.56
CA LEU A 1096 17.60 -18.19 17.28
C LEU A 1096 17.56 -18.94 15.94
N THR A 1097 18.29 -18.42 14.94
CA THR A 1097 18.44 -19.09 13.65
C THR A 1097 19.20 -20.42 13.79
N ASN A 1098 20.28 -20.43 14.56
CA ASN A 1098 21.04 -21.64 14.86
C ASN A 1098 20.21 -22.65 15.66
N ASN A 1099 19.41 -22.19 16.63
CA ASN A 1099 18.52 -23.08 17.39
C ASN A 1099 17.53 -23.82 16.47
N TYR A 1100 16.94 -23.12 15.51
CA TYR A 1100 16.09 -23.74 14.49
C TYR A 1100 16.88 -24.71 13.60
N LEU A 1101 18.07 -24.35 13.14
CA LEU A 1101 18.90 -25.25 12.32
C LEU A 1101 19.31 -26.51 13.10
N LEU A 1102 19.75 -26.39 14.34
CA LEU A 1102 20.23 -27.50 15.16
C LEU A 1102 19.08 -28.39 15.66
N HIS A 1103 18.00 -27.77 16.15
CA HIS A 1103 16.98 -28.45 16.94
C HIS A 1103 15.57 -28.43 16.32
N LEU A 1104 15.37 -27.74 15.18
CA LEU A 1104 14.05 -27.49 14.58
C LEU A 1104 13.10 -26.71 15.49
N GLU A 1105 13.67 -25.95 16.43
CA GLU A 1105 12.93 -25.10 17.35
C GLU A 1105 12.78 -23.69 16.79
N LEU A 1106 11.56 -23.34 16.39
CA LEU A 1106 11.24 -22.01 15.89
C LEU A 1106 11.10 -20.99 17.04
N PRO A 1107 11.45 -19.72 16.79
CA PRO A 1107 11.07 -18.64 17.70
C PRO A 1107 9.55 -18.49 17.75
N LYS A 1108 9.04 -17.81 18.78
CA LYS A 1108 7.61 -17.49 18.86
C LYS A 1108 7.22 -16.58 17.69
N PRO A 1109 6.03 -16.75 17.06
CA PRO A 1109 5.55 -15.81 16.06
C PRO A 1109 5.56 -14.36 16.56
N GLY A 1110 6.08 -13.44 15.74
CA GLY A 1110 6.21 -12.02 16.10
C GLY A 1110 7.39 -11.69 17.01
N THR A 1111 8.37 -12.60 17.15
CA THR A 1111 9.62 -12.31 17.87
C THR A 1111 10.39 -11.19 17.18
N ILE A 1112 10.81 -10.19 17.96
CA ILE A 1112 11.66 -9.08 17.51
C ILE A 1112 12.92 -9.07 18.37
N THR A 1113 14.09 -9.17 17.74
CA THR A 1113 15.40 -9.10 18.41
C THR A 1113 16.02 -7.71 18.26
N GLN A 1114 16.93 -7.34 19.16
CA GLN A 1114 17.63 -6.04 19.12
C GLN A 1114 19.04 -6.10 18.53
N SER A 1115 19.48 -7.27 18.08
CA SER A 1115 20.84 -7.53 17.58
C SER A 1115 21.19 -6.86 16.25
#